data_AF-A0A7V6HFI3-F1
#
_entry.id   AF-A0A7V6HFI3-F1
#
_cell.length_a   1.000
_cell.length_b   1.000
_cell.length_c   1.000
_cell.angle_alpha   90.00
_cell.angle_beta   90.00
_cell.angle_gamma   90.00
#
_symmetry.space_group_name_H-M   'P 1'
#
loop_
_entity.id
_entity.type
_entity.pdbx_description
1 polymer ?
#
loop_
_entity_poly.entity_id
_entity_poly.type
_entity_poly.pdbx_seq_one_letter_code
_entity_poly.pdbx_strand_id
1 'polypeptide(L)'
;MVVGYAALGADAVPSAWRATDSGFELALARGTLTCDNRGRMTLRAEDQPALDLVFFLWHGAYLYETQPKGHSESATLEANGVLRLVGLWGAREGSAPVRYTMDLVPSAEGAEVRLALVKTGELRLTDGVWLSLATQAQKDGDPRRIYLMPTKDAPLGKAVEGMFKELYIGREGGTACRLRGDGVRYLRSYISPDWHVYEIKLTKQRDVALGETLHVALSLGVSSMPKIVRPAVTSRGELALTAQAPRTVPLYGKCELDVTLNGTWDNPYDPDDIALDAQVVTASGRRYTLPGFFMVRHTALPGDGESELLLSEGVGQWKVRLAATEVGPMRITLTARDRSGTRTFTLPQPVEVTEDRQAKGFIRVSRADPRYLAYDNGEGYVPIGHNVPIYQGSNGMTVQQILEKMAAHGENWNRWWMSKSGLGIEWEPQLGWYRQDAAAKLDNLLEDAGRLGMTYMLCMDTHQDFRREGWKANPYNVAQGGPCETAGAWFTNETAKAFYRRRLRYTVARWAYSPHVMCWEFGNEFEGWADAKQEDIIAWHREMAPLLAALDPYDHVISTSWWSKTGPEACWRIPELALVQTHSYANNDLNTALEAHAFCRKQWEDFEKPHLFAEFGIRSHNFKADDDPDGRAIHNTSWASLASGACGAAMPWWHENYIEPKNLYFHFRALRRFVTGLPFGTERWRPVEVRGPGTLRRPARPAQRDVVALTRTGFRKAGADRFEVHPDGTVTPAEELLALLHGGGHRNLVCPPTFEVTYPADGTFGLHVERVSSSGHIKVFVDDVLVLDRELPCGENHGESWRYVDTWKLWESVYNETLTVPVKAGRRRIRVENHGRDWVSVPRYLFSGCRTTETQEVNCYALAAESAAIVWIQNNDSTWVNHARHADEIRPFPAATYTLTAFPDGEYEVTWWETWQGAELRRERVKAVDGLLTLQPGIVATDTAAVIRRLK
;
A
#
# COMPACT_ATOMS: atom_id res chain seq x y z
N MET A 1 56.47 -18.79 2.68
CA MET A 1 57.06 -20.04 2.14
C MET A 1 56.73 -20.04 0.65
N VAL A 2 57.76 -19.99 -0.19
CA VAL A 2 57.66 -19.82 -1.65
C VAL A 2 57.18 -21.14 -2.26
N VAL A 3 56.06 -21.10 -2.99
CA VAL A 3 55.56 -22.16 -3.89
C VAL A 3 54.97 -21.36 -5.06
N GLY A 4 55.49 -21.37 -6.28
CA GLY A 4 56.00 -22.46 -7.09
C GLY A 4 55.22 -22.36 -8.40
N TYR A 5 55.63 -21.44 -9.29
CA TYR A 5 55.03 -21.25 -10.61
C TYR A 5 55.31 -22.50 -11.45
N ALA A 6 54.26 -23.27 -11.76
CA ALA A 6 54.32 -24.38 -12.69
C ALA A 6 53.68 -23.97 -14.03
N ALA A 7 54.55 -23.92 -15.04
CA ALA A 7 54.35 -24.13 -16.48
C ALA A 7 53.06 -23.59 -17.14
N LEU A 8 53.28 -22.53 -17.92
CA LEU A 8 52.44 -22.04 -19.02
C LEU A 8 52.08 -23.18 -19.99
N GLY A 9 50.79 -23.48 -20.09
CA GLY A 9 50.20 -24.22 -21.19
C GLY A 9 49.69 -23.24 -22.25
N ALA A 10 50.20 -23.40 -23.47
CA ALA A 10 49.68 -22.99 -24.79
C ALA A 10 48.95 -21.63 -24.91
N ASP A 11 49.52 -20.76 -25.76
CA ASP A 11 48.98 -19.49 -26.26
C ASP A 11 47.46 -19.54 -26.55
N ALA A 12 46.65 -19.05 -25.60
CA ALA A 12 45.27 -18.68 -25.88
C ALA A 12 45.31 -17.35 -26.65
N VAL A 13 44.97 -17.39 -27.94
CA VAL A 13 44.73 -16.20 -28.77
C VAL A 13 43.84 -15.24 -27.99
N PRO A 14 44.18 -13.93 -27.86
CA PRO A 14 43.32 -12.98 -27.18
C PRO A 14 41.94 -12.97 -27.85
N SER A 15 40.88 -13.16 -27.06
CA SER A 15 39.51 -12.95 -27.52
C SER A 15 39.39 -11.50 -27.96
N ALA A 16 39.29 -11.26 -29.26
CA ALA A 16 39.10 -9.94 -29.84
C ALA A 16 37.97 -10.03 -30.85
N TRP A 17 37.18 -8.96 -30.94
CA TRP A 17 36.12 -8.86 -31.95
C TRP A 17 36.72 -8.89 -33.35
N ARG A 18 36.03 -9.56 -34.27
CA ARG A 18 36.40 -9.65 -35.69
C ARG A 18 35.23 -9.18 -36.53
N ALA A 19 35.50 -8.40 -37.58
CA ALA A 19 34.48 -8.01 -38.54
C ALA A 19 34.09 -9.22 -39.42
N THR A 20 32.81 -9.28 -39.78
CA THR A 20 32.18 -10.30 -40.63
C THR A 20 31.22 -9.62 -41.62
N ASP A 21 30.71 -10.35 -42.61
CA ASP A 21 29.76 -9.81 -43.60
C ASP A 21 28.45 -9.31 -42.98
N SER A 22 28.11 -9.79 -41.77
CA SER A 22 26.87 -9.47 -41.05
C SER A 22 27.07 -8.60 -39.80
N GLY A 23 28.29 -8.11 -39.54
CA GLY A 23 28.62 -7.30 -38.36
C GLY A 23 29.93 -7.73 -37.73
N PHE A 24 29.90 -8.09 -36.44
CA PHE A 24 31.07 -8.46 -35.65
C PHE A 24 30.86 -9.75 -34.88
N GLU A 25 31.92 -10.53 -34.73
CA GLU A 25 31.93 -11.80 -34.00
C GLU A 25 33.08 -11.84 -32.98
N LEU A 26 32.77 -12.37 -31.80
CA LEU A 26 33.71 -12.74 -30.74
C LEU A 26 33.59 -14.24 -30.49
N ALA A 27 34.62 -14.99 -30.89
CA ALA A 27 34.71 -16.42 -30.62
C ALA A 27 35.07 -16.67 -29.15
N LEU A 28 34.32 -17.55 -28.48
CA LEU A 28 34.52 -17.93 -27.08
C LEU A 28 34.91 -19.41 -27.01
N ALA A 29 35.56 -19.82 -25.92
CA ALA A 29 36.01 -21.21 -25.75
C ALA A 29 34.85 -22.24 -25.85
N ARG A 30 33.63 -21.85 -25.46
CA ARG A 30 32.43 -22.70 -25.46
C ARG A 30 31.23 -22.05 -26.14
N GLY A 31 31.47 -21.14 -27.09
CA GLY A 31 30.37 -20.41 -27.71
C GLY A 31 30.79 -19.27 -28.62
N THR A 32 29.82 -18.44 -28.99
CA THR A 32 30.04 -17.25 -29.81
C THR A 32 29.15 -16.12 -29.35
N LEU A 33 29.67 -14.89 -29.43
CA LEU A 33 28.91 -13.67 -29.25
C LEU A 33 29.02 -12.85 -30.54
N THR A 34 27.90 -12.48 -31.14
CA THR A 34 27.87 -11.61 -32.33
C THR A 34 27.19 -10.29 -32.01
N CYS A 35 27.53 -9.24 -32.77
CA CYS A 35 26.91 -7.93 -32.69
C CYS A 35 26.77 -7.35 -34.10
N ASP A 36 25.58 -6.91 -34.50
CA ASP A 36 25.40 -6.21 -35.77
C ASP A 36 25.78 -4.72 -35.66
N ASN A 37 25.87 -4.02 -36.80
CA ASN A 37 26.22 -2.59 -36.83
C ASN A 37 25.19 -1.68 -36.13
N ARG A 38 24.03 -2.22 -35.74
CA ARG A 38 22.97 -1.50 -35.04
C ARG A 38 22.95 -1.81 -33.55
N GLY A 39 23.78 -2.71 -33.05
CA GLY A 39 23.87 -3.06 -31.63
C GLY A 39 22.98 -4.22 -31.20
N ARG A 40 22.33 -4.94 -32.13
CA ARG A 40 21.68 -6.22 -31.79
C ARG A 40 22.76 -7.26 -31.54
N MET A 41 22.69 -7.94 -30.41
CA MET A 41 23.65 -8.99 -30.07
C MET A 41 22.98 -10.37 -30.05
N THR A 42 23.76 -11.40 -30.34
CA THR A 42 23.32 -12.79 -30.21
C THR A 42 24.41 -13.60 -29.50
N LEU A 43 24.06 -14.25 -28.39
CA LEU A 43 24.96 -15.06 -27.57
C LEU A 43 24.57 -16.53 -27.69
N ARG A 44 25.54 -17.39 -28.02
CA ARG A 44 25.32 -18.83 -28.19
C ARG A 44 26.28 -19.62 -27.33
N ALA A 45 25.75 -20.53 -26.52
CA ALA A 45 26.52 -21.52 -25.77
C ALA A 45 26.54 -22.86 -26.52
N GLU A 46 27.70 -23.28 -27.01
CA GLU A 46 27.90 -24.50 -27.80
C GLU A 46 26.86 -24.65 -28.94
N ASP A 47 26.17 -25.79 -29.00
CA ASP A 47 25.14 -26.13 -29.99
C ASP A 47 23.73 -25.66 -29.60
N GLN A 48 23.58 -24.95 -28.48
CA GLN A 48 22.27 -24.51 -27.99
C GLN A 48 21.68 -23.41 -28.88
N PRO A 49 20.34 -23.29 -28.94
CA PRO A 49 19.69 -22.16 -29.57
C PRO A 49 20.22 -20.83 -29.03
N ALA A 50 20.43 -19.88 -29.94
CA ALA A 50 21.02 -18.61 -29.57
C ALA A 50 20.08 -17.78 -28.68
N LEU A 51 20.68 -16.90 -27.90
CA LEU A 51 20.01 -15.90 -27.09
C LEU A 51 20.14 -14.55 -27.80
N ASP A 52 19.03 -14.00 -28.25
CA ASP A 52 18.98 -12.68 -28.87
C ASP A 52 18.86 -11.60 -27.80
N LEU A 53 19.70 -10.56 -27.87
CA LEU A 53 19.81 -9.49 -26.88
C LEU A 53 19.57 -8.13 -27.53
N VAL A 54 18.63 -7.37 -26.96
CA VAL A 54 18.26 -6.03 -27.44
C VAL A 54 17.94 -5.11 -26.27
N PHE A 55 18.61 -3.95 -26.19
CA PHE A 55 18.25 -2.92 -25.23
C PHE A 55 16.97 -2.21 -25.64
N PHE A 56 16.13 -1.83 -24.66
CA PHE A 56 14.94 -1.02 -24.90
C PHE A 56 14.73 0.02 -23.77
N LEU A 57 13.97 1.08 -24.08
CA LEU A 57 13.62 2.17 -23.17
C LEU A 57 12.10 2.39 -23.19
N TRP A 58 11.58 2.92 -22.09
CA TRP A 58 10.24 3.48 -21.99
C TRP A 58 10.31 5.00 -21.86
N HIS A 59 9.57 5.74 -22.69
CA HIS A 59 9.45 7.18 -22.57
C HIS A 59 8.02 7.67 -22.82
N GLY A 60 7.69 8.86 -22.31
CA GLY A 60 6.34 9.43 -22.43
C GLY A 60 5.25 8.53 -21.85
N ALA A 61 4.06 8.53 -22.46
CA ALA A 61 2.94 7.69 -22.04
C ALA A 61 3.06 6.26 -22.60
N TYR A 62 4.12 5.52 -22.27
CA TYR A 62 4.34 4.10 -22.68
C TYR A 62 4.93 3.86 -24.08
N LEU A 63 5.68 4.80 -24.67
CA LEU A 63 6.40 4.54 -25.92
C LEU A 63 7.59 3.61 -25.65
N TYR A 64 7.53 2.41 -26.25
CA TYR A 64 8.57 1.39 -26.25
C TYR A 64 9.44 1.53 -27.50
N GLU A 65 10.76 1.61 -27.32
CA GLU A 65 11.70 1.60 -28.44
C GLU A 65 12.96 0.77 -28.14
N THR A 66 13.25 -0.15 -29.06
CA THR A 66 14.46 -0.97 -29.05
C THR A 66 15.63 -0.23 -29.68
N GLN A 67 16.82 -0.32 -29.08
CA GLN A 67 18.04 0.34 -29.54
C GLN A 67 18.36 0.11 -31.03
N PRO A 68 18.22 -1.11 -31.61
CA PRO A 68 18.51 -1.34 -33.04
C PRO A 68 17.53 -0.70 -34.04
N LYS A 69 16.41 -0.13 -33.56
CA LYS A 69 15.49 0.67 -34.41
C LYS A 69 15.95 2.13 -34.54
N GLY A 70 16.96 2.54 -33.78
CA GLY A 70 17.60 3.85 -33.89
C GLY A 70 18.50 3.98 -35.13
N HIS A 71 19.21 5.11 -35.17
CA HIS A 71 20.23 5.40 -36.18
C HIS A 71 21.62 5.12 -35.62
N SER A 72 22.32 4.14 -36.20
CA SER A 72 23.74 3.89 -35.91
C SER A 72 24.60 4.86 -36.71
N GLU A 73 25.39 5.69 -36.02
CA GLU A 73 26.32 6.65 -36.64
C GLU A 73 27.66 5.95 -36.97
N SER A 74 28.14 5.07 -36.07
CA SER A 74 29.36 4.30 -36.29
C SER A 74 29.40 3.01 -35.47
N ALA A 75 30.07 1.99 -36.01
CA ALA A 75 30.48 0.77 -35.32
C ALA A 75 31.94 0.50 -35.67
N THR A 76 32.84 0.65 -34.70
CA THR A 76 34.29 0.68 -34.93
C THR A 76 35.01 -0.30 -34.02
N LEU A 77 35.90 -1.11 -34.61
CA LEU A 77 36.81 -1.97 -33.88
C LEU A 77 38.07 -1.18 -33.52
N GLU A 78 38.30 -0.97 -32.23
CA GLU A 78 39.49 -0.27 -31.72
C GLU A 78 40.72 -1.19 -31.71
N ALA A 79 41.93 -0.59 -31.69
CA ALA A 79 43.19 -1.33 -31.68
C ALA A 79 43.39 -2.20 -30.42
N ASN A 80 42.68 -1.88 -29.33
CA ASN A 80 42.66 -2.65 -28.08
C ASN A 80 41.66 -3.84 -28.13
N GLY A 81 41.00 -4.08 -29.27
CA GLY A 81 40.03 -5.15 -29.46
C GLY A 81 38.61 -4.82 -28.99
N VAL A 82 38.35 -3.60 -28.50
CA VAL A 82 37.01 -3.14 -28.08
C VAL A 82 36.19 -2.79 -29.32
N LEU A 83 34.93 -3.26 -29.36
CA LEU A 83 33.96 -2.82 -30.35
C LEU A 83 33.14 -1.67 -29.76
N ARG A 84 33.25 -0.47 -30.35
CA ARG A 84 32.51 0.73 -29.94
C ARG A 84 31.43 1.06 -30.96
N LEU A 85 30.20 1.23 -30.49
CA LEU A 85 29.06 1.71 -31.26
C LEU A 85 28.62 3.09 -30.75
N VAL A 86 28.34 4.01 -31.67
CA VAL A 86 27.82 5.34 -31.37
C VAL A 86 26.64 5.64 -32.26
N GLY A 87 25.58 6.22 -31.70
CA GLY A 87 24.43 6.65 -32.49
C GLY A 87 23.33 7.32 -31.70
N LEU A 88 22.16 7.38 -32.33
CA LEU A 88 20.93 7.93 -31.78
C LEU A 88 19.87 6.83 -31.66
N TRP A 89 19.20 6.80 -30.52
CA TRP A 89 18.14 5.85 -30.18
C TRP A 89 16.87 6.65 -29.88
N GLY A 90 15.70 6.33 -30.46
CA GLY A 90 14.47 7.07 -30.13
C GLY A 90 14.00 8.06 -31.18
N ALA A 91 14.27 7.86 -32.47
CA ALA A 91 13.94 8.86 -33.51
C ALA A 91 12.52 8.66 -34.06
N ARG A 92 11.48 9.08 -33.30
CA ARG A 92 10.12 9.26 -33.82
C ARG A 92 9.74 10.73 -33.88
N GLU A 93 8.78 11.05 -34.75
CA GLU A 93 8.22 12.39 -34.88
C GLU A 93 7.62 12.87 -33.54
N GLY A 94 8.13 13.98 -32.99
CA GLY A 94 7.65 14.59 -31.75
C GLY A 94 8.38 14.19 -30.45
N SER A 95 9.48 13.43 -30.49
CA SER A 95 10.32 13.15 -29.30
C SER A 95 11.81 13.32 -29.61
N ALA A 96 12.56 13.90 -28.67
CA ALA A 96 14.02 14.03 -28.81
C ALA A 96 14.68 12.64 -28.67
N PRO A 97 15.63 12.28 -29.56
CA PRO A 97 16.36 11.02 -29.42
C PRO A 97 17.30 11.04 -28.20
N VAL A 98 17.83 9.88 -27.87
CA VAL A 98 18.86 9.66 -26.86
C VAL A 98 20.15 9.30 -27.59
N ARG A 99 21.23 10.03 -27.31
CA ARG A 99 22.56 9.67 -27.80
C ARG A 99 23.08 8.50 -26.97
N TYR A 100 23.58 7.47 -27.65
CA TYR A 100 24.20 6.33 -26.98
C TYR A 100 25.66 6.15 -27.39
N THR A 101 26.45 5.66 -26.46
CA THR A 101 27.77 5.07 -26.71
C THR A 101 27.80 3.70 -26.03
N MET A 102 28.11 2.66 -26.79
CA MET A 102 28.16 1.29 -26.31
C MET A 102 29.53 0.68 -26.60
N ASP A 103 30.28 0.39 -25.55
CA ASP A 103 31.56 -0.31 -25.65
C ASP A 103 31.36 -1.79 -25.28
N LEU A 104 31.79 -2.68 -26.17
CA LEU A 104 31.82 -4.12 -25.98
C LEU A 104 33.26 -4.57 -25.80
N VAL A 105 33.71 -4.61 -24.54
CA VAL A 105 35.09 -4.94 -24.17
C VAL A 105 35.21 -6.46 -24.08
N PRO A 106 36.05 -7.12 -24.90
CA PRO A 106 36.15 -8.58 -24.88
C PRO A 106 36.81 -9.10 -23.60
N SER A 107 36.47 -10.33 -23.22
CA SER A 107 37.02 -11.06 -22.08
C SER A 107 37.20 -12.54 -22.43
N ALA A 108 37.78 -13.34 -21.53
CA ALA A 108 37.97 -14.77 -21.75
C ALA A 108 36.64 -15.55 -21.83
N GLU A 109 35.62 -15.11 -21.08
CA GLU A 109 34.32 -15.80 -21.00
C GLU A 109 33.24 -15.14 -21.87
N GLY A 110 33.51 -13.97 -22.47
CA GLY A 110 32.48 -13.19 -23.16
C GLY A 110 32.89 -11.74 -23.40
N ALA A 111 32.01 -10.77 -23.12
CA ALA A 111 32.29 -9.34 -23.21
C ALA A 111 31.62 -8.55 -22.08
N GLU A 112 32.30 -7.49 -21.62
CA GLU A 112 31.72 -6.45 -20.77
C GLU A 112 31.07 -5.38 -21.65
N VAL A 113 29.78 -5.14 -21.42
CA VAL A 113 29.00 -4.08 -22.08
C VAL A 113 28.99 -2.85 -21.20
N ARG A 114 29.44 -1.72 -21.75
CA ARG A 114 29.34 -0.39 -21.11
C ARG A 114 28.52 0.51 -22.01
N LEU A 115 27.29 0.76 -21.60
CA LEU A 115 26.34 1.61 -22.32
C LEU A 115 26.16 2.93 -21.56
N ALA A 116 26.41 4.05 -22.25
CA ALA A 116 26.18 5.40 -21.75
C ALA A 116 25.09 6.06 -22.61
N LEU A 117 24.09 6.65 -21.94
CA LEU A 117 22.96 7.33 -22.58
C LEU A 117 22.87 8.79 -22.13
N VAL A 118 22.73 9.70 -23.10
CA VAL A 118 22.57 11.14 -22.85
C VAL A 118 21.37 11.66 -23.65
N LYS A 119 20.44 12.33 -22.98
CA LYS A 119 19.28 12.95 -23.65
C LYS A 119 19.75 14.07 -24.57
N THR A 120 19.23 14.15 -25.80
CA THR A 120 19.57 15.25 -26.73
C THR A 120 18.58 16.42 -26.63
N GLY A 121 17.54 16.31 -25.82
CA GLY A 121 16.50 17.32 -25.60
C GLY A 121 15.54 16.89 -24.48
N GLU A 122 14.46 17.63 -24.26
CA GLU A 122 13.45 17.26 -23.26
C GLU A 122 12.78 15.92 -23.63
N LEU A 123 13.04 14.92 -22.79
CA LEU A 123 12.49 13.57 -22.91
C LEU A 123 12.31 13.03 -21.50
N ARG A 124 11.13 12.51 -21.16
CA ARG A 124 10.90 11.84 -19.87
C ARG A 124 11.06 10.34 -20.05
N LEU A 125 12.13 9.76 -19.49
CA LEU A 125 12.22 8.30 -19.36
C LEU A 125 11.30 7.87 -18.21
N THR A 126 10.49 6.85 -18.43
CA THR A 126 9.51 6.44 -17.43
C THR A 126 9.99 5.29 -16.56
N ASP A 127 10.91 4.46 -17.06
CA ASP A 127 11.36 3.29 -16.32
C ASP A 127 12.79 2.82 -16.62
N GLY A 128 13.70 3.74 -16.89
CA GLY A 128 15.12 3.44 -17.06
C GLY A 128 15.43 2.56 -18.27
N VAL A 129 16.61 1.92 -18.27
CA VAL A 129 17.09 1.04 -19.36
C VAL A 129 16.75 -0.41 -19.08
N TRP A 130 16.23 -1.09 -20.10
CA TRP A 130 15.93 -2.51 -20.05
C TRP A 130 16.69 -3.29 -21.13
N LEU A 131 16.81 -4.60 -20.91
CA LEU A 131 17.37 -5.56 -21.84
C LEU A 131 16.38 -6.69 -22.07
N SER A 132 15.98 -6.88 -23.33
CA SER A 132 15.22 -8.04 -23.78
C SER A 132 16.19 -9.14 -24.19
N LEU A 133 15.94 -10.35 -23.70
CA LEU A 133 16.60 -11.59 -24.08
C LEU A 133 15.56 -12.53 -24.67
N ALA A 134 15.80 -13.13 -25.83
CA ALA A 134 14.87 -14.09 -26.43
C ALA A 134 15.60 -15.35 -26.88
N THR A 135 15.06 -16.52 -26.54
CA THR A 135 15.55 -17.80 -27.08
C THR A 135 14.37 -18.69 -27.44
N GLN A 136 14.56 -19.53 -28.46
CA GLN A 136 13.56 -20.51 -28.84
C GLN A 136 13.51 -21.61 -27.77
N ALA A 137 12.31 -21.96 -27.31
CA ALA A 137 12.12 -23.15 -26.50
C ALA A 137 11.97 -24.37 -27.41
N GLN A 138 12.68 -25.47 -27.12
CA GLN A 138 12.43 -26.72 -27.82
C GLN A 138 11.07 -27.26 -27.37
N LYS A 139 10.26 -27.78 -28.30
CA LYS A 139 8.99 -28.42 -27.97
C LYS A 139 9.26 -29.70 -27.17
N ASP A 140 8.48 -29.92 -26.10
CA ASP A 140 8.51 -31.09 -25.20
C ASP A 140 9.89 -31.63 -24.81
N GLY A 141 10.31 -31.38 -23.55
CA GLY A 141 11.52 -31.99 -22.99
C GLY A 141 12.82 -31.20 -23.19
N ASP A 142 12.74 -29.88 -23.42
CA ASP A 142 13.93 -29.02 -23.42
C ASP A 142 14.69 -29.14 -22.08
N PRO A 143 15.96 -29.60 -22.08
CA PRO A 143 16.71 -29.81 -20.85
C PRO A 143 17.25 -28.50 -20.26
N ARG A 144 17.09 -27.37 -20.95
CA ARG A 144 17.58 -26.08 -20.49
C ARG A 144 16.67 -25.48 -19.42
N ARG A 145 17.29 -24.72 -18.54
CA ARG A 145 16.66 -24.00 -17.45
C ARG A 145 17.14 -22.56 -17.47
N ILE A 146 16.32 -21.70 -16.91
CA ILE A 146 16.73 -20.39 -16.45
C ILE A 146 17.03 -20.48 -14.96
N TYR A 147 18.16 -19.92 -14.53
CA TYR A 147 18.51 -19.75 -13.13
C TYR A 147 18.84 -18.29 -12.85
N LEU A 148 17.94 -17.68 -12.08
CA LEU A 148 18.09 -16.39 -11.43
C LEU A 148 18.96 -16.61 -10.18
N MET A 149 20.28 -16.75 -10.34
CA MET A 149 21.14 -17.05 -9.20
C MET A 149 21.18 -15.87 -8.22
N PRO A 150 21.01 -16.08 -6.90
CA PRO A 150 20.82 -17.36 -6.19
C PRO A 150 19.35 -17.64 -5.78
N THR A 151 18.38 -16.97 -6.39
CA THR A 151 17.00 -16.89 -5.90
C THR A 151 16.09 -17.99 -6.43
N LYS A 152 16.00 -18.16 -7.76
CA LYS A 152 14.94 -18.97 -8.37
C LYS A 152 15.40 -19.61 -9.67
N ASP A 153 14.87 -20.77 -9.98
CA ASP A 153 15.04 -21.41 -11.27
C ASP A 153 13.70 -21.85 -11.87
N ALA A 154 13.65 -21.99 -13.19
CA ALA A 154 12.51 -22.54 -13.89
C ALA A 154 12.95 -23.31 -15.14
N PRO A 155 12.21 -24.35 -15.56
CA PRO A 155 12.37 -24.92 -16.90
C PRO A 155 12.13 -23.85 -17.97
N LEU A 156 12.82 -23.97 -19.11
CA LEU A 156 12.52 -23.14 -20.27
C LEU A 156 11.06 -23.39 -20.71
N GLY A 157 10.34 -22.33 -21.09
CA GLY A 157 8.91 -22.40 -21.40
C GLY A 157 7.98 -22.32 -20.18
N LYS A 158 8.51 -22.07 -18.97
CA LYS A 158 7.72 -21.64 -17.81
C LYS A 158 8.07 -20.21 -17.42
N ALA A 159 7.04 -19.40 -17.18
CA ALA A 159 7.24 -18.01 -16.78
C ALA A 159 7.98 -17.95 -15.44
N VAL A 160 8.99 -17.09 -15.39
CA VAL A 160 9.77 -16.78 -14.20
C VAL A 160 9.92 -15.27 -14.07
N GLU A 161 9.89 -14.80 -12.83
CA GLU A 161 10.02 -13.41 -12.45
C GLU A 161 10.74 -13.36 -11.09
N GLY A 162 11.65 -12.40 -10.92
CA GLY A 162 12.37 -12.26 -9.67
C GLY A 162 13.69 -11.48 -9.77
N MET A 163 14.26 -11.21 -8.60
CA MET A 163 15.58 -10.60 -8.48
C MET A 163 16.70 -11.62 -8.66
N PHE A 164 17.87 -11.22 -9.17
CA PHE A 164 19.03 -12.09 -9.38
C PHE A 164 20.35 -11.30 -9.33
N LYS A 165 21.45 -11.97 -8.98
CA LYS A 165 22.83 -11.45 -9.15
C LYS A 165 23.43 -11.87 -10.47
N GLU A 166 23.26 -13.14 -10.82
CA GLU A 166 23.71 -13.69 -12.09
C GLU A 166 22.59 -14.52 -12.72
N LEU A 167 22.42 -14.36 -14.04
CA LEU A 167 21.44 -15.07 -14.82
C LEU A 167 22.15 -16.15 -15.64
N TYR A 168 21.65 -17.37 -15.57
CA TYR A 168 22.07 -18.47 -16.44
C TYR A 168 20.89 -18.97 -17.27
N ILE A 169 21.12 -19.21 -18.56
CA ILE A 169 20.18 -19.90 -19.44
C ILE A 169 20.94 -21.03 -20.14
N GLY A 170 20.66 -22.27 -19.77
CA GLY A 170 21.35 -23.45 -20.30
C GLY A 170 21.05 -24.71 -19.50
N ARG A 171 21.89 -25.74 -19.62
CA ARG A 171 21.69 -27.01 -18.90
C ARG A 171 22.27 -26.91 -17.48
N GLU A 172 21.53 -27.38 -16.48
CA GLU A 172 22.01 -27.41 -15.09
C GLU A 172 23.31 -28.23 -14.97
N GLY A 173 24.34 -27.64 -14.37
CA GLY A 173 25.67 -28.27 -14.29
C GLY A 173 26.44 -28.34 -15.62
N GLY A 174 25.87 -27.82 -16.71
CA GLY A 174 26.47 -27.79 -18.05
C GLY A 174 26.75 -26.37 -18.52
N THR A 175 27.00 -26.21 -19.82
CA THR A 175 27.24 -24.89 -20.45
C THR A 175 25.97 -24.05 -20.48
N ALA A 176 26.09 -22.76 -20.17
CA ALA A 176 24.99 -21.82 -20.22
C ALA A 176 25.45 -20.43 -20.68
N CYS A 177 24.54 -19.71 -21.33
CA CYS A 177 24.65 -18.27 -21.48
C CYS A 177 24.54 -17.64 -20.09
N ARG A 178 25.51 -16.79 -19.75
CA ARG A 178 25.62 -16.07 -18.48
C ARG A 178 25.47 -14.59 -18.71
N LEU A 179 24.71 -13.94 -17.81
CA LEU A 179 24.61 -12.50 -17.73
C LEU A 179 24.78 -12.06 -16.28
N ARG A 180 25.60 -11.03 -16.05
CA ARG A 180 25.76 -10.39 -14.75
C ARG A 180 25.66 -8.88 -14.88
N GLY A 181 24.68 -8.27 -14.20
CA GLY A 181 24.57 -6.81 -14.10
C GLY A 181 25.39 -6.24 -12.94
N ASP A 182 25.40 -4.91 -12.83
CA ASP A 182 26.03 -4.20 -11.71
C ASP A 182 25.20 -4.26 -10.40
N GLY A 183 25.40 -5.31 -9.60
CA GLY A 183 24.61 -5.58 -8.41
C GLY A 183 23.37 -6.44 -8.73
N VAL A 184 22.35 -6.39 -7.88
CA VAL A 184 21.15 -7.21 -8.07
C VAL A 184 20.27 -6.58 -9.17
N ARG A 185 19.69 -7.42 -10.02
CA ARG A 185 18.80 -7.03 -11.12
C ARG A 185 17.48 -7.74 -11.02
N TYR A 186 16.46 -7.19 -11.67
CA TYR A 186 15.13 -7.78 -11.72
C TYR A 186 14.85 -8.26 -13.13
N LEU A 187 14.32 -9.48 -13.23
CA LEU A 187 13.88 -10.08 -14.48
C LEU A 187 12.39 -10.41 -14.40
N ARG A 188 11.67 -10.21 -15.50
CA ARG A 188 10.38 -10.82 -15.77
C ARG A 188 10.44 -11.59 -17.08
N SER A 189 9.57 -12.56 -17.29
CA SER A 189 9.49 -13.29 -18.55
C SER A 189 8.08 -13.58 -18.99
N TYR A 190 7.92 -13.74 -20.29
CA TYR A 190 6.69 -14.17 -20.92
C TYR A 190 7.00 -15.15 -22.04
N ILE A 191 6.00 -15.97 -22.37
CA ILE A 191 6.12 -17.04 -23.35
C ILE A 191 5.22 -16.71 -24.52
N SER A 192 5.79 -16.77 -25.71
CA SER A 192 5.09 -16.73 -26.99
C SER A 192 5.16 -18.11 -27.66
N PRO A 193 4.41 -18.37 -28.74
CA PRO A 193 4.40 -19.69 -29.39
C PRO A 193 5.79 -20.21 -29.80
N ASP A 194 6.70 -19.31 -30.17
CA ASP A 194 8.02 -19.67 -30.71
C ASP A 194 9.20 -19.24 -29.82
N TRP A 195 8.96 -18.38 -28.82
CA TRP A 195 10.01 -17.75 -28.03
C TRP A 195 9.67 -17.65 -26.55
N HIS A 196 10.67 -17.90 -25.70
CA HIS A 196 10.67 -17.47 -24.31
C HIS A 196 11.47 -16.17 -24.23
N VAL A 197 10.78 -15.09 -23.85
CA VAL A 197 11.36 -13.75 -23.75
C VAL A 197 11.53 -13.35 -22.30
N TYR A 198 12.68 -12.77 -21.98
CA TYR A 198 13.04 -12.27 -20.67
C TYR A 198 13.37 -10.79 -20.77
N GLU A 199 12.87 -9.99 -19.85
CA GLU A 199 13.13 -8.57 -19.77
C GLU A 199 13.80 -8.25 -18.44
N ILE A 200 14.99 -7.67 -18.51
CA ILE A 200 15.81 -7.31 -17.37
C ILE A 200 15.84 -5.80 -17.23
N LYS A 201 15.47 -5.29 -16.05
CA LYS A 201 15.67 -3.88 -15.73
C LYS A 201 17.12 -3.65 -15.32
N LEU A 202 17.86 -2.84 -16.07
CA LEU A 202 19.30 -2.65 -15.89
C LEU A 202 19.67 -1.43 -15.04
N THR A 203 18.77 -0.47 -14.86
CA THR A 203 19.00 0.74 -14.05
C THR A 203 18.01 0.86 -12.89
N LYS A 204 18.50 1.35 -11.74
CA LYS A 204 17.64 1.73 -10.60
C LYS A 204 16.93 3.06 -10.85
N GLN A 205 17.66 4.02 -11.43
CA GLN A 205 17.13 5.31 -11.85
C GLN A 205 16.09 5.11 -12.97
N ARG A 206 14.91 5.69 -12.78
CA ARG A 206 13.85 5.71 -13.80
C ARG A 206 14.12 6.76 -14.88
N ASP A 207 14.76 7.86 -14.51
CA ASP A 207 15.10 8.97 -15.40
C ASP A 207 16.35 9.75 -14.91
N VAL A 208 16.92 10.60 -15.77
CA VAL A 208 18.06 11.50 -15.49
C VAL A 208 17.80 12.91 -16.06
N ALA A 209 18.49 13.95 -15.57
CA ALA A 209 18.32 15.30 -16.12
C ALA A 209 18.90 15.45 -17.55
N LEU A 210 18.52 16.51 -18.27
CA LEU A 210 19.11 16.82 -19.57
C LEU A 210 20.62 17.10 -19.41
N GLY A 211 21.46 16.40 -20.17
CA GLY A 211 22.92 16.50 -20.08
C GLY A 211 23.57 15.57 -19.05
N GLU A 212 22.80 14.95 -18.15
CA GLU A 212 23.30 13.87 -17.30
C GLU A 212 23.40 12.56 -18.10
N THR A 213 24.34 11.70 -17.70
CA THR A 213 24.57 10.41 -18.35
C THR A 213 24.00 9.27 -17.53
N LEU A 214 23.14 8.46 -18.14
CA LEU A 214 22.67 7.21 -17.56
C LEU A 214 23.60 6.08 -18.00
N HIS A 215 24.25 5.43 -17.03
CA HIS A 215 25.21 4.37 -17.27
C HIS A 215 24.62 2.98 -16.99
N VAL A 216 24.96 2.03 -17.86
CA VAL A 216 24.66 0.62 -17.74
C VAL A 216 25.94 -0.18 -17.94
N ALA A 217 26.23 -1.07 -17.00
CA ALA A 217 27.31 -2.04 -17.08
C ALA A 217 26.77 -3.46 -16.88
N LEU A 218 27.15 -4.38 -17.77
CA LEU A 218 26.90 -5.81 -17.59
C LEU A 218 27.95 -6.68 -18.27
N SER A 219 28.14 -7.89 -17.75
CA SER A 219 28.95 -8.94 -18.36
C SER A 219 28.03 -9.92 -19.09
N LEU A 220 28.36 -10.25 -20.33
CA LEU A 220 27.70 -11.24 -21.17
C LEU A 220 28.70 -12.31 -21.56
N GLY A 221 28.38 -13.59 -21.40
CA GLY A 221 29.32 -14.64 -21.75
C GLY A 221 28.79 -16.05 -21.68
N VAL A 222 29.68 -17.02 -21.83
CA VAL A 222 29.36 -18.45 -21.69
C VAL A 222 30.18 -19.02 -20.54
N SER A 223 29.50 -19.71 -19.63
CA SER A 223 30.13 -20.34 -18.47
C SER A 223 29.42 -21.63 -18.09
N SER A 224 30.00 -22.36 -17.13
CA SER A 224 29.29 -23.48 -16.53
C SER A 224 28.19 -22.97 -15.61
N MET A 225 26.96 -23.43 -15.82
CA MET A 225 25.86 -23.19 -14.92
C MET A 225 26.10 -23.93 -13.60
N PRO A 226 25.99 -23.26 -12.44
CA PRO A 226 26.05 -23.93 -11.15
C PRO A 226 24.96 -24.99 -11.01
N LYS A 227 25.24 -26.05 -10.25
CA LYS A 227 24.18 -26.96 -9.79
C LYS A 227 23.22 -26.17 -8.89
N ILE A 228 21.92 -26.33 -9.10
CA ILE A 228 20.91 -25.58 -8.36
C ILE A 228 20.64 -26.34 -7.06
N VAL A 229 20.95 -25.71 -5.93
CA VAL A 229 20.64 -26.27 -4.61
C VAL A 229 19.17 -26.00 -4.31
N ARG A 230 18.33 -27.03 -4.47
CA ARG A 230 16.92 -26.97 -4.11
C ARG A 230 16.75 -27.52 -2.69
N PRO A 231 15.92 -26.89 -1.83
CA PRO A 231 15.73 -27.38 -0.48
C PRO A 231 15.15 -28.79 -0.48
N ALA A 232 15.66 -29.64 0.41
CA ALA A 232 15.09 -30.96 0.67
C ALA A 232 13.75 -30.78 1.41
N VAL A 233 12.66 -30.80 0.66
CA VAL A 233 11.29 -30.58 1.18
C VAL A 233 10.49 -31.88 1.32
N THR A 234 10.92 -32.96 0.70
CA THR A 234 10.31 -34.30 0.83
C THR A 234 11.12 -35.19 1.76
N SER A 235 10.46 -36.17 2.37
CA SER A 235 11.12 -37.17 3.22
C SER A 235 10.49 -38.55 3.06
N ARG A 236 11.31 -39.59 3.30
CA ARG A 236 10.96 -41.02 3.21
C ARG A 236 11.52 -41.83 4.38
N GLY A 237 11.76 -41.16 5.51
CA GLY A 237 12.34 -41.76 6.70
C GLY A 237 11.31 -42.39 7.63
N GLU A 238 11.81 -43.15 8.61
CA GLU A 238 10.99 -43.58 9.75
C GLU A 238 10.61 -42.36 10.61
N LEU A 239 9.36 -42.34 11.08
CA LEU A 239 8.87 -41.28 11.96
C LEU A 239 9.67 -41.26 13.27
N ALA A 240 10.46 -40.21 13.45
CA ALA A 240 11.30 -39.96 14.62
C ALA A 240 11.26 -38.48 15.00
N LEU A 241 11.25 -38.19 16.30
CA LEU A 241 11.05 -36.84 16.82
C LEU A 241 11.96 -36.58 18.02
N THR A 242 12.79 -35.55 17.93
CA THR A 242 13.51 -34.96 19.05
C THR A 242 13.54 -33.43 18.90
N ALA A 243 13.84 -32.70 19.96
CA ALA A 243 13.96 -31.25 19.89
C ALA A 243 14.95 -30.69 20.90
N GLN A 244 15.47 -29.51 20.58
CA GLN A 244 16.26 -28.67 21.47
C GLN A 244 15.50 -27.36 21.74
N ALA A 245 15.59 -26.87 22.96
CA ALA A 245 14.96 -25.64 23.40
C ALA A 245 15.97 -24.78 24.18
N PRO A 246 15.80 -23.44 24.21
CA PRO A 246 16.53 -22.60 25.13
C PRO A 246 16.23 -23.01 26.58
N ARG A 247 17.20 -22.85 27.48
CA ARG A 247 17.00 -23.14 28.91
C ARG A 247 16.13 -22.08 29.60
N THR A 248 16.27 -20.83 29.17
CA THR A 248 15.64 -19.66 29.78
C THR A 248 15.14 -18.70 28.69
N VAL A 249 14.00 -18.06 28.90
CA VAL A 249 13.44 -17.03 28.01
C VAL A 249 12.83 -15.91 28.87
N PRO A 250 13.02 -14.62 28.56
CA PRO A 250 12.33 -13.53 29.28
C PRO A 250 10.82 -13.57 29.04
N LEU A 251 10.04 -13.02 29.97
CA LEU A 251 8.59 -12.84 29.83
C LEU A 251 8.28 -12.12 28.50
N TYR A 252 7.32 -12.65 27.76
CA TYR A 252 6.94 -12.31 26.37
C TYR A 252 8.03 -12.49 25.31
N GLY A 253 9.18 -13.05 25.67
CA GLY A 253 10.24 -13.42 24.74
C GLY A 253 9.91 -14.62 23.86
N LYS A 254 10.62 -14.72 22.74
CA LYS A 254 10.56 -15.83 21.79
C LYS A 254 11.25 -17.08 22.36
N CYS A 255 10.49 -18.15 22.56
CA CYS A 255 11.00 -19.49 22.77
C CYS A 255 10.94 -20.27 21.45
N GLU A 256 12.07 -20.38 20.75
CA GLU A 256 12.16 -21.14 19.49
C GLU A 256 12.83 -22.48 19.74
N LEU A 257 12.17 -23.56 19.32
CA LEU A 257 12.68 -24.92 19.39
C LEU A 257 13.22 -25.34 18.01
N ASP A 258 14.41 -25.92 18.02
CA ASP A 258 14.96 -26.67 16.89
C ASP A 258 14.46 -28.11 16.96
N VAL A 259 13.60 -28.50 16.02
CA VAL A 259 12.98 -29.83 16.01
C VAL A 259 13.66 -30.70 14.95
N THR A 260 14.26 -31.80 15.39
CA THR A 260 14.72 -32.86 14.49
C THR A 260 13.57 -33.84 14.29
N LEU A 261 12.84 -33.66 13.19
CA LEU A 261 11.73 -34.50 12.78
C LEU A 261 12.08 -35.22 11.48
N ASN A 262 12.04 -36.55 11.53
CA ASN A 262 12.12 -37.45 10.37
C ASN A 262 10.78 -38.17 10.21
N GLY A 263 10.46 -38.61 9.00
CA GLY A 263 9.17 -39.24 8.68
C GLY A 263 8.94 -39.33 7.19
N THR A 264 7.72 -39.66 6.78
CA THR A 264 7.37 -39.81 5.35
C THR A 264 6.35 -38.76 4.92
N TRP A 265 6.79 -37.82 4.09
CA TRP A 265 5.94 -36.78 3.51
C TRP A 265 6.42 -36.32 2.13
N ASP A 266 5.46 -35.83 1.35
CA ASP A 266 5.59 -35.18 0.04
C ASP A 266 5.46 -33.66 0.16
N ASN A 267 4.62 -33.17 1.06
CA ASN A 267 4.48 -31.74 1.35
C ASN A 267 4.62 -31.48 2.86
N PRO A 268 5.70 -30.82 3.32
CA PRO A 268 5.91 -30.56 4.75
C PRO A 268 4.97 -29.48 5.31
N TYR A 269 4.20 -28.81 4.44
CA TYR A 269 3.21 -27.80 4.83
C TYR A 269 1.79 -28.36 4.91
N ASP A 270 1.56 -29.60 4.46
CA ASP A 270 0.25 -30.25 4.53
C ASP A 270 0.11 -31.07 5.84
N PRO A 271 -0.74 -30.65 6.80
CA PRO A 271 -0.91 -31.36 8.06
C PRO A 271 -1.56 -32.75 7.91
N ASP A 272 -2.13 -33.07 6.74
CA ASP A 272 -2.65 -34.41 6.45
C ASP A 272 -1.54 -35.40 6.03
N ASP A 273 -0.37 -34.89 5.62
CA ASP A 273 0.81 -35.68 5.24
C ASP A 273 1.81 -35.75 6.40
N ILE A 274 2.12 -34.59 7.02
CA ILE A 274 2.93 -34.49 8.24
C ILE A 274 2.45 -33.32 9.11
N ALA A 275 2.10 -33.61 10.37
CA ALA A 275 1.77 -32.61 11.38
C ALA A 275 2.76 -32.65 12.54
N LEU A 276 3.13 -31.48 13.04
CA LEU A 276 3.86 -31.27 14.28
C LEU A 276 3.05 -30.30 15.15
N ASP A 277 2.78 -30.67 16.39
CA ASP A 277 2.05 -29.86 17.36
C ASP A 277 2.80 -29.84 18.70
N ALA A 278 2.82 -28.69 19.37
CA ALA A 278 3.40 -28.49 20.68
C ALA A 278 2.30 -28.28 21.72
N GLN A 279 2.18 -29.20 22.67
CA GLN A 279 1.34 -29.05 23.85
C GLN A 279 2.15 -28.36 24.95
N VAL A 280 1.65 -27.23 25.43
CA VAL A 280 2.33 -26.37 26.40
C VAL A 280 1.55 -26.34 27.71
N VAL A 281 2.27 -26.44 28.82
CA VAL A 281 1.76 -26.20 30.17
C VAL A 281 2.61 -25.12 30.84
N THR A 282 1.97 -24.02 31.19
CA THR A 282 2.60 -22.86 31.87
C THR A 282 2.70 -23.08 33.38
N ALA A 283 3.32 -22.15 34.10
CA ALA A 283 3.51 -22.24 35.55
C ALA A 283 2.18 -22.31 36.34
N SER A 284 1.14 -21.59 35.88
CA SER A 284 -0.21 -21.63 36.45
C SER A 284 -0.98 -22.93 36.16
N GLY A 285 -0.45 -23.78 35.27
CA GLY A 285 -1.14 -24.96 34.77
C GLY A 285 -2.04 -24.70 33.57
N ARG A 286 -2.12 -23.46 33.03
CA ARG A 286 -2.81 -23.18 31.77
C ARG A 286 -2.19 -24.03 30.66
N ARG A 287 -3.07 -24.68 29.87
CA ARG A 287 -2.70 -25.58 28.77
C ARG A 287 -3.16 -25.03 27.44
N TYR A 288 -2.33 -25.17 26.41
CA TYR A 288 -2.71 -24.88 25.03
C TYR A 288 -1.88 -25.71 24.05
N THR A 289 -2.34 -25.78 22.81
CA THR A 289 -1.61 -26.41 21.71
C THR A 289 -1.23 -25.34 20.71
N LEU A 290 0.03 -25.30 20.29
CA LEU A 290 0.44 -24.48 19.16
C LEU A 290 1.03 -25.39 18.06
N PRO A 291 0.60 -25.22 16.81
CA PRO A 291 1.19 -25.97 15.71
C PRO A 291 2.67 -25.61 15.51
N GLY A 292 3.49 -26.62 15.23
CA GLY A 292 4.82 -26.46 14.65
C GLY A 292 4.74 -26.26 13.13
N PHE A 293 5.85 -25.83 12.55
CA PHE A 293 5.92 -25.51 11.12
C PHE A 293 7.27 -25.92 10.51
N PHE A 294 7.24 -26.15 9.20
CA PHE A 294 8.45 -26.30 8.39
C PHE A 294 8.84 -24.94 7.81
N MET A 295 10.14 -24.68 7.74
CA MET A 295 10.67 -23.51 7.04
C MET A 295 11.95 -23.86 6.28
N VAL A 296 12.22 -23.07 5.25
CA VAL A 296 13.54 -23.02 4.63
C VAL A 296 14.18 -21.73 5.09
N ARG A 297 15.36 -21.83 5.73
CA ARG A 297 16.05 -20.65 6.22
C ARG A 297 16.47 -19.76 5.05
N HIS A 298 16.20 -18.47 5.19
CA HIS A 298 16.66 -17.45 4.27
C HIS A 298 17.40 -16.35 5.02
N THR A 299 18.44 -15.79 4.41
CA THR A 299 19.22 -14.68 4.97
C THR A 299 19.37 -13.56 3.97
N ALA A 300 19.39 -12.32 4.47
CA ALA A 300 19.73 -11.16 3.67
C ALA A 300 21.19 -11.23 3.20
N LEU A 301 21.46 -10.71 2.00
CA LEU A 301 22.81 -10.60 1.46
C LEU A 301 23.64 -9.54 2.20
N PRO A 302 24.81 -9.88 2.78
CA PRO A 302 25.70 -8.89 3.37
C PRO A 302 26.30 -7.96 2.30
N GLY A 303 26.40 -6.67 2.59
CA GLY A 303 27.35 -5.75 1.94
C GLY A 303 26.89 -4.96 0.71
N ASP A 304 25.71 -5.19 0.14
CA ASP A 304 25.30 -4.55 -1.14
C ASP A 304 24.28 -3.39 -0.98
N GLY A 305 23.95 -2.99 0.26
CA GLY A 305 22.93 -1.95 0.51
C GLY A 305 21.50 -2.32 0.09
N GLU A 306 21.29 -3.54 -0.43
CA GLU A 306 19.98 -4.06 -0.85
C GLU A 306 19.45 -5.05 0.19
N SER A 307 18.90 -4.51 1.28
CA SER A 307 18.35 -5.28 2.42
C SER A 307 17.09 -6.10 2.10
N GLU A 308 16.70 -6.22 0.83
CA GLU A 308 15.40 -6.79 0.42
C GLU A 308 15.50 -8.16 -0.26
N LEU A 309 16.71 -8.57 -0.68
CA LEU A 309 16.93 -9.87 -1.28
C LEU A 309 17.26 -10.92 -0.21
N LEU A 310 16.37 -11.90 -0.06
CA LEU A 310 16.58 -13.03 0.85
C LEU A 310 17.01 -14.27 0.06
N LEU A 311 18.12 -14.87 0.47
CA LEU A 311 18.68 -16.06 -0.16
C LEU A 311 18.37 -17.30 0.65
N SER A 312 17.91 -18.35 -0.03
CA SER A 312 17.73 -19.67 0.57
C SER A 312 19.08 -20.27 0.96
N GLU A 313 19.18 -20.79 2.18
CA GLU A 313 20.33 -21.60 2.61
C GLU A 313 20.18 -23.09 2.20
N GLY A 314 19.06 -23.46 1.54
CA GLY A 314 18.80 -24.82 1.05
C GLY A 314 18.49 -25.85 2.14
N VAL A 315 18.49 -25.47 3.41
CA VAL A 315 18.22 -26.36 4.55
C VAL A 315 16.79 -26.20 5.04
N GLY A 316 16.00 -27.27 4.90
CA GLY A 316 14.67 -27.38 5.49
C GLY A 316 14.76 -27.66 7.00
N GLN A 317 13.91 -27.01 7.78
CA GLN A 317 13.94 -27.07 9.25
C GLN A 317 12.52 -27.14 9.82
N TRP A 318 12.33 -27.99 10.82
CA TRP A 318 11.14 -27.99 11.64
C TRP A 318 11.36 -27.12 12.87
N LYS A 319 10.38 -26.26 13.15
CA LYS A 319 10.43 -25.28 14.23
C LYS A 319 9.13 -25.29 15.01
N VAL A 320 9.23 -24.92 16.28
CA VAL A 320 8.10 -24.48 17.11
C VAL A 320 8.50 -23.13 17.70
N ARG A 321 7.64 -22.12 17.58
CA ARG A 321 7.87 -20.79 18.18
C ARG A 321 6.78 -20.51 19.20
N LEU A 322 7.14 -20.34 20.47
CA LEU A 322 6.22 -20.06 21.57
C LEU A 322 6.52 -18.69 22.18
N ALA A 323 5.48 -18.04 22.71
CA ALA A 323 5.63 -16.85 23.54
C ALA A 323 5.69 -17.25 25.02
N ALA A 324 6.68 -16.74 25.74
CA ALA A 324 6.83 -16.97 27.17
C ALA A 324 5.85 -16.09 27.97
N THR A 325 4.59 -16.51 28.13
CA THR A 325 3.50 -15.63 28.65
C THR A 325 3.36 -15.59 30.18
N GLU A 326 4.10 -16.41 30.92
CA GLU A 326 4.00 -16.50 32.38
C GLU A 326 5.36 -16.85 32.99
N VAL A 327 5.77 -16.15 34.05
CA VAL A 327 7.01 -16.42 34.79
C VAL A 327 6.97 -17.80 35.44
N GLY A 328 8.08 -18.53 35.35
CA GLY A 328 8.23 -19.88 35.89
C GLY A 328 8.35 -20.96 34.81
N PRO A 329 8.17 -22.25 35.18
CA PRO A 329 8.47 -23.36 34.28
C PRO A 329 7.41 -23.53 33.18
N MET A 330 7.84 -23.42 31.92
CA MET A 330 7.05 -23.77 30.74
C MET A 330 7.42 -25.19 30.26
N ARG A 331 6.46 -26.12 30.38
CA ARG A 331 6.63 -27.54 30.01
C ARG A 331 6.06 -27.78 28.61
N ILE A 332 6.81 -28.48 27.77
CA ILE A 332 6.48 -28.67 26.35
C ILE A 332 6.57 -30.15 25.99
N THR A 333 5.51 -30.65 25.37
CA THR A 333 5.43 -31.98 24.76
C THR A 333 5.08 -31.83 23.28
N LEU A 334 5.95 -32.33 22.42
CA LEU A 334 5.78 -32.32 20.97
C LEU A 334 5.12 -33.62 20.52
N THR A 335 4.19 -33.53 19.59
CA THR A 335 3.58 -34.66 18.89
C THR A 335 3.74 -34.49 17.40
N ALA A 336 4.33 -35.48 16.74
CA ALA A 336 4.41 -35.57 15.29
C ALA A 336 3.54 -36.72 14.77
N ARG A 337 2.84 -36.50 13.66
CA ARG A 337 1.98 -37.49 13.01
C ARG A 337 2.20 -37.48 11.51
N ASP A 338 2.50 -38.63 10.92
CA ASP A 338 2.49 -38.86 9.48
C ASP A 338 1.62 -40.09 9.15
N ARG A 339 1.64 -40.52 7.88
CA ARG A 339 0.90 -41.70 7.42
C ARG A 339 1.25 -43.02 8.13
N SER A 340 2.43 -43.10 8.76
CA SER A 340 2.93 -44.31 9.44
C SER A 340 2.50 -44.39 10.90
N GLY A 341 2.12 -43.27 11.52
CA GLY A 341 1.62 -43.24 12.90
C GLY A 341 1.90 -41.93 13.62
N THR A 342 2.13 -42.01 14.93
CA THR A 342 2.34 -40.85 15.81
C THR A 342 3.54 -41.09 16.72
N ARG A 343 4.33 -40.04 16.94
CA ARG A 343 5.45 -40.00 17.89
C ARG A 343 5.32 -38.79 18.80
N THR A 344 5.70 -38.97 20.05
CA THR A 344 5.68 -37.91 21.07
C THR A 344 7.05 -37.76 21.69
N PHE A 345 7.46 -36.52 21.93
CA PHE A 345 8.72 -36.17 22.59
C PHE A 345 8.45 -35.10 23.64
N THR A 346 8.79 -35.37 24.90
CA THR A 346 8.70 -34.38 25.99
C THR A 346 10.08 -33.82 26.27
N LEU A 347 10.19 -32.50 26.39
CA LEU A 347 11.47 -31.88 26.75
C LEU A 347 11.98 -32.44 28.09
N PRO A 348 13.26 -32.81 28.21
CA PRO A 348 13.80 -33.35 29.46
C PRO A 348 13.71 -32.38 30.65
N GLN A 349 13.75 -31.08 30.39
CA GLN A 349 13.62 -30.02 31.38
C GLN A 349 12.63 -28.96 30.88
N PRO A 350 11.88 -28.30 31.79
CA PRO A 350 11.08 -27.14 31.42
C PRO A 350 11.97 -25.99 30.93
N VAL A 351 11.41 -25.15 30.06
CA VAL A 351 12.01 -23.85 29.75
C VAL A 351 11.65 -22.89 30.88
N GLU A 352 12.63 -22.28 31.52
CA GLU A 352 12.38 -21.33 32.61
C GLU A 352 12.06 -19.94 32.07
N VAL A 353 10.85 -19.44 32.32
CA VAL A 353 10.48 -18.08 31.95
C VAL A 353 10.88 -17.11 33.04
N THR A 354 11.77 -16.18 32.73
CA THR A 354 12.31 -15.19 33.66
C THR A 354 11.49 -13.91 33.67
N GLU A 355 11.42 -13.23 34.81
CA GLU A 355 10.76 -11.92 34.93
C GLU A 355 11.44 -10.89 34.03
N ASP A 356 10.64 -10.09 33.31
CA ASP A 356 11.08 -8.88 32.63
C ASP A 356 10.09 -7.75 32.95
N ARG A 357 10.54 -6.77 33.74
CA ARG A 357 9.72 -5.65 34.20
C ARG A 357 9.43 -4.61 33.13
N GLN A 358 10.17 -4.62 32.03
CA GLN A 358 9.95 -3.72 30.90
C GLN A 358 8.99 -4.33 29.87
N ALA A 359 8.71 -5.63 29.97
CA ALA A 359 7.87 -6.32 29.01
C ALA A 359 6.40 -5.91 29.17
N LYS A 360 5.82 -5.38 28.10
CA LYS A 360 4.43 -4.92 28.06
C LYS A 360 3.44 -6.05 27.78
N GLY A 361 3.87 -7.02 26.97
CA GLY A 361 3.05 -8.14 26.52
C GLY A 361 2.26 -7.85 25.26
N PHE A 362 1.25 -8.68 25.00
CA PHE A 362 0.42 -8.57 23.80
C PHE A 362 -0.56 -7.40 23.91
N ILE A 363 -0.98 -6.86 22.77
CA ILE A 363 -2.02 -5.83 22.70
C ILE A 363 -3.39 -6.49 22.59
N ARG A 364 -4.33 -6.04 23.42
CA ARG A 364 -5.68 -6.55 23.59
C ARG A 364 -6.72 -5.45 23.47
N VAL A 365 -7.98 -5.85 23.30
CA VAL A 365 -9.10 -5.01 23.72
C VAL A 365 -8.96 -4.73 25.22
N SER A 366 -9.04 -3.46 25.61
CA SER A 366 -8.90 -3.07 27.00
C SER A 366 -10.06 -3.60 27.85
N ARG A 367 -9.73 -4.10 29.05
CA ARG A 367 -10.71 -4.49 30.07
C ARG A 367 -11.35 -3.29 30.77
N ALA A 368 -10.67 -2.16 30.79
CA ALA A 368 -11.19 -0.92 31.40
C ALA A 368 -12.18 -0.22 30.46
N ASP A 369 -11.91 -0.25 29.16
CA ASP A 369 -12.82 0.25 28.13
C ASP A 369 -12.71 -0.57 26.83
N PRO A 370 -13.75 -1.36 26.48
CA PRO A 370 -13.76 -2.16 25.25
C PRO A 370 -13.61 -1.37 23.96
N ARG A 371 -13.68 -0.03 23.99
CA ARG A 371 -13.47 0.85 22.83
C ARG A 371 -11.99 1.19 22.58
N TYR A 372 -11.08 0.71 23.43
CA TYR A 372 -9.65 1.01 23.35
C TYR A 372 -8.80 -0.24 23.46
N LEU A 373 -7.49 -0.06 23.25
CA LEU A 373 -6.50 -1.11 23.32
C LEU A 373 -5.59 -0.93 24.54
N ALA A 374 -5.09 -2.04 25.08
CA ALA A 374 -4.13 -2.05 26.17
C ALA A 374 -3.17 -3.23 26.02
N TYR A 375 -1.96 -3.08 26.56
CA TYR A 375 -1.01 -4.16 26.73
C TYR A 375 -1.44 -5.11 27.86
N ASP A 376 -0.96 -6.36 27.85
CA ASP A 376 -1.24 -7.33 28.92
C ASP A 376 -0.83 -6.83 30.31
N ASN A 377 0.20 -5.98 30.41
CA ASN A 377 0.62 -5.35 31.67
C ASN A 377 -0.34 -4.24 32.17
N GLY A 378 -1.39 -3.92 31.39
CA GLY A 378 -2.41 -2.92 31.71
C GLY A 378 -2.10 -1.51 31.20
N GLU A 379 -0.93 -1.26 30.59
CA GLU A 379 -0.66 0.03 29.95
C GLU A 379 -1.58 0.27 28.75
N GLY A 380 -2.09 1.48 28.62
CA GLY A 380 -2.86 1.91 27.46
C GLY A 380 -2.06 1.87 26.16
N TYR A 381 -2.70 1.47 25.06
CA TYR A 381 -2.10 1.47 23.73
C TYR A 381 -2.91 2.31 22.75
N VAL A 382 -2.26 3.30 22.13
CA VAL A 382 -2.82 4.15 21.08
C VAL A 382 -1.97 3.96 19.82
N PRO A 383 -2.50 3.32 18.76
CA PRO A 383 -1.80 3.18 17.49
C PRO A 383 -1.72 4.54 16.78
N ILE A 384 -0.50 4.90 16.38
CA ILE A 384 -0.20 6.10 15.59
C ILE A 384 0.77 5.67 14.49
N GLY A 385 0.41 5.90 13.25
CA GLY A 385 1.24 5.58 12.10
C GLY A 385 0.64 6.07 10.79
N HIS A 386 1.16 5.54 9.69
CA HIS A 386 0.56 5.63 8.35
C HIS A 386 0.78 4.34 7.57
N ASN A 387 0.08 4.18 6.45
CA ASN A 387 0.17 2.96 5.66
C ASN A 387 1.43 2.92 4.81
N VAL A 388 2.27 1.91 5.07
CA VAL A 388 3.31 1.40 4.16
C VAL A 388 2.99 -0.08 3.92
N PRO A 389 2.05 -0.38 3.00
CA PRO A 389 1.38 -1.68 2.92
C PRO A 389 2.20 -2.77 2.24
N ILE A 390 3.10 -2.41 1.33
CA ILE A 390 3.85 -3.35 0.50
C ILE A 390 5.30 -3.36 1.00
N TYR A 391 5.86 -4.56 1.22
CA TYR A 391 7.28 -4.72 1.54
C TYR A 391 8.14 -4.38 0.32
N GLN A 392 8.38 -3.09 0.13
CA GLN A 392 9.16 -2.56 -0.97
C GLN A 392 9.75 -1.22 -0.57
N GLY A 393 11.05 -1.04 -0.79
CA GLY A 393 11.73 0.23 -0.61
C GLY A 393 11.18 1.31 -1.55
N SER A 394 11.16 2.54 -1.07
CA SER A 394 10.68 3.70 -1.81
C SER A 394 11.49 4.92 -1.45
N ASN A 395 11.47 5.94 -2.31
CA ASN A 395 12.10 7.25 -2.06
C ASN A 395 13.60 7.15 -1.69
N GLY A 396 14.30 6.17 -2.27
CA GLY A 396 15.73 5.92 -2.01
C GLY A 396 16.03 5.23 -0.66
N MET A 397 14.99 4.82 0.08
CA MET A 397 15.11 4.14 1.36
C MET A 397 14.70 2.67 1.25
N THR A 398 15.34 1.83 2.05
CA THR A 398 14.89 0.46 2.29
C THR A 398 13.69 0.45 3.24
N VAL A 399 12.94 -0.67 3.27
CA VAL A 399 11.85 -0.86 4.24
C VAL A 399 12.31 -0.62 5.69
N GLN A 400 13.49 -1.12 6.06
CA GLN A 400 14.04 -0.93 7.41
C GLN A 400 14.26 0.57 7.72
N GLN A 401 14.82 1.33 6.78
CA GLN A 401 15.05 2.77 6.95
C GLN A 401 13.74 3.56 7.06
N ILE A 402 12.71 3.16 6.31
CA ILE A 402 11.37 3.73 6.42
C ILE A 402 10.82 3.53 7.83
N LEU A 403 10.87 2.31 8.36
CA LEU A 403 10.37 2.00 9.71
C LEU A 403 11.17 2.70 10.81
N GLU A 404 12.49 2.78 10.67
CA GLU A 404 13.37 3.54 11.58
C GLU A 404 12.97 5.02 11.63
N LYS A 405 12.67 5.61 10.47
CA LYS A 405 12.20 7.00 10.38
C LYS A 405 10.82 7.17 11.01
N MET A 406 9.87 6.29 10.71
CA MET A 406 8.54 6.29 11.34
C MET A 406 8.65 6.28 12.88
N ALA A 407 9.40 5.31 13.42
CA ALA A 407 9.60 5.16 14.86
C ALA A 407 10.29 6.39 15.49
N ALA A 408 11.31 6.95 14.83
CA ALA A 408 11.99 8.16 15.29
C ALA A 408 11.06 9.39 15.36
N HIS A 409 9.96 9.38 14.60
CA HIS A 409 8.94 10.42 14.62
C HIS A 409 7.71 10.08 15.48
N GLY A 410 7.80 9.04 16.32
CA GLY A 410 6.79 8.72 17.33
C GLY A 410 5.67 7.83 16.83
N GLU A 411 5.77 7.27 15.62
CA GLU A 411 4.87 6.22 15.15
C GLU A 411 5.20 4.89 15.84
N ASN A 412 4.19 4.07 16.08
CA ASN A 412 4.32 2.75 16.72
C ASN A 412 3.50 1.67 16.01
N TRP A 413 2.98 1.97 14.82
CA TRP A 413 2.06 1.12 14.09
C TRP A 413 2.35 1.16 12.59
N ASN A 414 2.24 0.02 11.93
CA ASN A 414 2.09 -0.07 10.47
C ASN A 414 1.14 -1.22 10.11
N ARG A 415 0.60 -1.22 8.89
CA ARG A 415 -0.23 -2.29 8.34
C ARG A 415 0.43 -2.89 7.12
N TRP A 416 0.63 -4.21 7.13
CA TRP A 416 1.29 -4.93 6.06
C TRP A 416 0.32 -5.81 5.28
N TRP A 417 0.33 -5.69 3.96
CA TRP A 417 -0.37 -6.61 3.07
C TRP A 417 0.50 -7.83 2.76
N MET A 418 -0.04 -9.01 3.05
CA MET A 418 0.48 -10.29 2.57
C MET A 418 0.05 -10.53 1.11
N SER A 419 0.34 -9.56 0.24
CA SER A 419 -0.02 -9.57 -1.17
C SER A 419 1.03 -10.27 -2.04
N LYS A 420 0.67 -10.61 -3.28
CA LYS A 420 1.60 -11.14 -4.30
C LYS A 420 2.91 -10.34 -4.37
N SER A 421 2.79 -9.01 -4.42
CA SER A 421 3.91 -8.08 -4.58
C SER A 421 4.72 -7.84 -3.31
N GLY A 422 4.32 -8.43 -2.18
CA GLY A 422 4.95 -8.22 -0.88
C GLY A 422 5.07 -9.53 -0.09
N LEU A 423 4.40 -9.60 1.06
CA LEU A 423 4.55 -10.67 2.06
C LEU A 423 3.63 -11.88 1.83
N GLY A 424 2.96 -11.97 0.67
CA GLY A 424 2.02 -13.04 0.37
C GLY A 424 2.70 -14.39 0.20
N ILE A 425 2.38 -15.33 1.09
CA ILE A 425 3.03 -16.63 1.13
C ILE A 425 2.44 -17.67 0.18
N GLU A 426 1.14 -17.63 -0.12
CA GLU A 426 0.47 -18.62 -0.96
C GLU A 426 0.42 -18.15 -2.42
N TRP A 427 1.61 -18.00 -2.99
CA TRP A 427 1.84 -17.56 -4.38
C TRP A 427 2.81 -18.46 -5.14
N GLU A 428 3.07 -19.66 -4.60
CA GLU A 428 3.77 -20.71 -5.35
C GLU A 428 2.84 -21.32 -6.42
N PRO A 429 3.38 -21.92 -7.49
CA PRO A 429 2.58 -22.52 -8.56
C PRO A 429 1.62 -23.64 -8.12
N GLN A 430 1.82 -24.20 -6.93
CA GLN A 430 0.96 -25.25 -6.37
C GLN A 430 0.41 -24.77 -5.03
N LEU A 431 -0.91 -24.78 -4.88
CA LEU A 431 -1.58 -24.44 -3.61
C LEU A 431 -1.10 -25.35 -2.46
N GLY A 432 -1.04 -24.79 -1.26
CA GLY A 432 -0.46 -25.47 -0.09
C GLY A 432 1.06 -25.52 -0.06
N TRP A 433 1.75 -24.83 -0.98
CA TRP A 433 3.17 -24.53 -0.89
C TRP A 433 3.38 -23.04 -0.63
N TYR A 434 4.32 -22.70 0.26
CA TYR A 434 4.49 -21.33 0.75
C TYR A 434 5.84 -20.73 0.38
N ARG A 435 5.81 -19.47 -0.08
CA ARG A 435 6.97 -18.63 -0.38
C ARG A 435 7.80 -18.35 0.88
N GLN A 436 8.88 -19.10 1.04
CA GLN A 436 9.73 -19.02 2.23
C GLN A 436 10.57 -17.74 2.31
N ASP A 437 10.84 -17.09 1.18
CA ASP A 437 11.49 -15.78 1.12
C ASP A 437 10.57 -14.69 1.69
N ALA A 438 9.30 -14.64 1.27
CA ALA A 438 8.31 -13.72 1.81
C ALA A 438 8.08 -13.96 3.31
N ALA A 439 8.03 -15.23 3.72
CA ALA A 439 7.87 -15.60 5.11
C ALA A 439 9.07 -15.17 5.98
N ALA A 440 10.29 -15.25 5.46
CA ALA A 440 11.49 -14.77 6.15
C ALA A 440 11.57 -13.22 6.21
N LYS A 441 11.02 -12.51 5.21
CA LYS A 441 10.87 -11.04 5.29
C LYS A 441 9.97 -10.64 6.46
N LEU A 442 8.86 -11.36 6.67
CA LEU A 442 7.99 -11.13 7.82
C LEU A 442 8.66 -11.50 9.15
N ASP A 443 9.48 -12.56 9.19
CA ASP A 443 10.30 -12.84 10.38
C ASP A 443 11.20 -11.63 10.73
N ASN A 444 11.91 -11.06 9.75
CA ASN A 444 12.77 -9.89 9.95
C ASN A 444 11.99 -8.63 10.37
N LEU A 445 10.82 -8.40 9.76
CA LEU A 445 9.94 -7.29 10.15
C LEU A 445 9.57 -7.35 11.63
N LEU A 446 9.27 -8.54 12.16
CA LEU A 446 8.90 -8.70 13.57
C LEU A 446 10.08 -8.48 14.51
N GLU A 447 11.31 -8.83 14.09
CA GLU A 447 12.53 -8.47 14.84
C GLU A 447 12.74 -6.94 14.83
N ASP A 448 12.53 -6.28 13.69
CA ASP A 448 12.56 -4.82 13.59
C ASP A 448 11.48 -4.17 14.44
N ALA A 449 10.29 -4.76 14.51
CA ALA A 449 9.20 -4.28 15.35
C ALA A 449 9.59 -4.25 16.83
N GLY A 450 10.24 -5.31 17.31
CA GLY A 450 10.78 -5.39 18.67
C GLY A 450 11.82 -4.33 18.96
N ARG A 451 12.76 -4.13 18.03
CA ARG A 451 13.80 -3.10 18.15
C ARG A 451 13.24 -1.67 18.15
N LEU A 452 12.22 -1.41 17.35
CA LEU A 452 11.67 -0.07 17.12
C LEU A 452 10.48 0.27 18.03
N GLY A 453 9.94 -0.70 18.77
CA GLY A 453 8.69 -0.53 19.52
C GLY A 453 7.47 -0.38 18.61
N MET A 454 7.54 -0.91 17.38
CA MET A 454 6.42 -0.94 16.46
C MET A 454 5.58 -2.19 16.65
N THR A 455 4.31 -2.11 16.22
CA THR A 455 3.39 -3.24 16.17
C THR A 455 2.68 -3.24 14.82
N TYR A 456 2.21 -4.41 14.39
CA TYR A 456 1.69 -4.58 13.04
C TYR A 456 0.28 -5.12 13.00
N MET A 457 -0.51 -4.55 12.10
CA MET A 457 -1.70 -5.19 11.56
C MET A 457 -1.29 -5.98 10.31
N LEU A 458 -1.50 -7.31 10.33
CA LEU A 458 -1.14 -8.20 9.24
C LEU A 458 -2.39 -8.53 8.42
N CYS A 459 -2.51 -7.90 7.25
CA CYS A 459 -3.59 -8.09 6.30
C CYS A 459 -3.28 -9.26 5.38
N MET A 460 -3.96 -10.39 5.59
CA MET A 460 -3.61 -11.67 4.98
C MET A 460 -3.96 -11.77 3.49
N ASP A 461 -4.95 -11.02 3.02
CA ASP A 461 -5.36 -10.98 1.61
C ASP A 461 -5.69 -9.54 1.17
N THR A 462 -5.73 -9.28 -0.15
CA THR A 462 -6.08 -7.95 -0.66
C THR A 462 -6.86 -8.02 -1.96
N HIS A 463 -7.84 -7.13 -2.15
CA HIS A 463 -8.64 -7.10 -3.37
C HIS A 463 -7.80 -6.92 -4.64
N GLN A 464 -6.59 -6.34 -4.53
CA GLN A 464 -5.65 -6.19 -5.63
C GLN A 464 -5.32 -7.53 -6.30
N ASP A 465 -5.20 -8.58 -5.49
CA ASP A 465 -4.84 -9.93 -5.91
C ASP A 465 -6.03 -10.72 -6.47
N PHE A 466 -7.26 -10.19 -6.34
CA PHE A 466 -8.50 -10.83 -6.76
C PHE A 466 -9.27 -10.04 -7.82
N ARG A 467 -8.68 -8.97 -8.37
CA ARG A 467 -9.22 -8.21 -9.50
C ARG A 467 -8.34 -8.33 -10.74
N ARG A 468 -8.96 -8.36 -11.92
CA ARG A 468 -8.30 -8.24 -13.24
C ARG A 468 -7.06 -9.15 -13.37
N GLU A 469 -5.88 -8.55 -13.63
CA GLU A 469 -4.61 -9.27 -13.78
C GLU A 469 -4.15 -9.97 -12.50
N GLY A 470 -4.54 -9.46 -11.32
CA GLY A 470 -4.32 -10.13 -10.04
C GLY A 470 -5.00 -11.50 -10.02
N TRP A 471 -6.30 -11.54 -10.33
CA TRP A 471 -7.07 -12.79 -10.41
C TRP A 471 -6.55 -13.75 -11.48
N LYS A 472 -6.17 -13.24 -12.65
CA LYS A 472 -5.60 -14.09 -13.72
C LYS A 472 -4.34 -14.82 -13.27
N ALA A 473 -3.53 -14.21 -12.42
CA ALA A 473 -2.30 -14.79 -11.89
C ALA A 473 -2.47 -15.49 -10.54
N ASN A 474 -3.67 -15.47 -9.94
CA ASN A 474 -3.90 -15.98 -8.60
C ASN A 474 -3.90 -17.52 -8.57
N PRO A 475 -3.14 -18.18 -7.67
CA PRO A 475 -3.09 -19.65 -7.60
C PRO A 475 -4.43 -20.34 -7.32
N TYR A 476 -5.42 -19.63 -6.78
CA TYR A 476 -6.76 -20.17 -6.59
C TYR A 476 -7.59 -20.26 -7.88
N ASN A 477 -7.18 -19.54 -8.93
CA ASN A 477 -7.85 -19.56 -10.22
C ASN A 477 -7.62 -20.89 -10.94
N VAL A 478 -8.67 -21.48 -11.50
CA VAL A 478 -8.58 -22.71 -12.31
C VAL A 478 -7.61 -22.61 -13.48
N ALA A 479 -7.46 -21.42 -14.07
CA ALA A 479 -6.47 -21.16 -15.12
C ALA A 479 -5.01 -21.29 -14.64
N GLN A 480 -4.77 -21.17 -13.33
CA GLN A 480 -3.48 -21.38 -12.66
C GLN A 480 -3.38 -22.75 -11.96
N GLY A 481 -4.40 -23.62 -12.12
CA GLY A 481 -4.46 -24.94 -11.48
C GLY A 481 -5.19 -24.97 -10.13
N GLY A 482 -5.79 -23.86 -9.70
CA GLY A 482 -6.60 -23.77 -8.49
C GLY A 482 -8.04 -24.27 -8.64
N PRO A 483 -8.85 -24.27 -7.56
CA PRO A 483 -10.19 -24.85 -7.57
C PRO A 483 -11.31 -23.88 -8.00
N CYS A 484 -11.03 -22.58 -8.16
CA CYS A 484 -12.07 -21.56 -8.33
C CYS A 484 -12.16 -21.04 -9.77
N GLU A 485 -13.36 -21.08 -10.35
CA GLU A 485 -13.64 -20.50 -11.67
C GLU A 485 -13.70 -18.97 -11.63
N THR A 486 -14.22 -18.40 -10.53
CA THR A 486 -14.34 -16.95 -10.30
C THR A 486 -13.73 -16.55 -8.97
N ALA A 487 -13.39 -15.26 -8.82
CA ALA A 487 -12.86 -14.75 -7.56
C ALA A 487 -13.88 -14.88 -6.41
N GLY A 488 -15.16 -14.64 -6.66
CA GLY A 488 -16.23 -14.84 -5.69
C GLY A 488 -16.40 -16.28 -5.21
N ALA A 489 -16.11 -17.29 -6.06
CA ALA A 489 -16.18 -18.70 -5.66
C ALA A 489 -15.17 -19.07 -4.55
N TRP A 490 -14.14 -18.25 -4.33
CA TRP A 490 -13.17 -18.44 -3.25
C TRP A 490 -13.82 -18.48 -1.85
N PHE A 491 -14.91 -17.74 -1.63
CA PHE A 491 -15.62 -17.73 -0.35
C PHE A 491 -16.47 -18.97 -0.10
N THR A 492 -16.85 -19.71 -1.15
CA THR A 492 -17.83 -20.79 -1.06
C THR A 492 -17.26 -22.16 -1.43
N ASN A 493 -16.18 -22.22 -2.21
CA ASN A 493 -15.53 -23.46 -2.61
C ASN A 493 -14.84 -24.13 -1.41
N GLU A 494 -15.25 -25.36 -1.06
CA GLU A 494 -14.72 -26.09 0.10
C GLU A 494 -13.23 -26.42 0.00
N THR A 495 -12.71 -26.68 -1.21
CA THR A 495 -11.27 -26.91 -1.43
C THR A 495 -10.48 -25.64 -1.17
N ALA A 496 -10.97 -24.48 -1.66
CA ALA A 496 -10.33 -23.20 -1.38
C ALA A 496 -10.32 -22.87 0.12
N LYS A 497 -11.45 -23.07 0.80
CA LYS A 497 -11.55 -22.93 2.26
C LYS A 497 -10.60 -23.88 2.99
N ALA A 498 -10.46 -25.13 2.55
CA ALA A 498 -9.53 -26.08 3.16
C ALA A 498 -8.06 -25.63 3.05
N PHE A 499 -7.63 -25.15 1.88
CA PHE A 499 -6.29 -24.55 1.72
C PHE A 499 -6.12 -23.31 2.60
N TYR A 500 -7.14 -22.46 2.68
CA TYR A 500 -7.10 -21.29 3.57
C TYR A 500 -6.90 -21.67 5.04
N ARG A 501 -7.64 -22.67 5.54
CA ARG A 501 -7.47 -23.17 6.93
C ARG A 501 -6.05 -23.68 7.18
N ARG A 502 -5.44 -24.37 6.21
CA ARG A 502 -4.02 -24.80 6.29
C ARG A 502 -3.07 -23.61 6.34
N ARG A 503 -3.33 -22.58 5.54
CA ARG A 503 -2.57 -21.32 5.54
C ARG A 503 -2.69 -20.59 6.88
N LEU A 504 -3.88 -20.49 7.45
CA LEU A 504 -4.08 -19.93 8.79
C LEU A 504 -3.28 -20.69 9.86
N ARG A 505 -3.31 -22.04 9.80
CA ARG A 505 -2.48 -22.87 10.69
C ARG A 505 -0.99 -22.54 10.56
N TYR A 506 -0.48 -22.39 9.33
CA TYR A 506 0.92 -22.03 9.09
C TYR A 506 1.27 -20.63 9.59
N THR A 507 0.41 -19.65 9.30
CA THR A 507 0.56 -18.25 9.76
C THR A 507 0.65 -18.18 11.29
N VAL A 508 -0.28 -18.83 11.99
CA VAL A 508 -0.29 -18.86 13.46
C VAL A 508 0.95 -19.59 14.00
N ALA A 509 1.28 -20.77 13.44
CA ALA A 509 2.44 -21.56 13.87
C ALA A 509 3.76 -20.76 13.80
N ARG A 510 3.92 -19.92 12.78
CA ARG A 510 5.17 -19.20 12.53
C ARG A 510 5.27 -17.85 13.25
N TRP A 511 4.16 -17.12 13.40
CA TRP A 511 4.19 -15.71 13.80
C TRP A 511 3.37 -15.33 15.04
N ALA A 512 2.44 -16.17 15.51
CA ALA A 512 1.62 -15.82 16.67
C ALA A 512 2.41 -15.73 17.98
N TYR A 513 3.65 -16.21 18.04
CA TYR A 513 4.46 -16.02 19.24
C TYR A 513 4.79 -14.54 19.52
N SER A 514 4.69 -13.65 18.52
CA SER A 514 5.24 -12.29 18.62
C SER A 514 4.22 -11.30 19.19
N PRO A 515 4.50 -10.62 20.30
CA PRO A 515 3.64 -9.55 20.82
C PRO A 515 3.59 -8.31 19.90
N HIS A 516 4.43 -8.27 18.87
CA HIS A 516 4.44 -7.22 17.86
C HIS A 516 3.45 -7.45 16.71
N VAL A 517 2.83 -8.62 16.64
CA VAL A 517 1.58 -8.75 15.89
C VAL A 517 0.50 -8.13 16.78
N MET A 518 -0.12 -7.05 16.30
CA MET A 518 -1.24 -6.43 17.00
C MET A 518 -2.56 -7.05 16.55
N CYS A 519 -2.72 -7.25 15.24
CA CYS A 519 -3.99 -7.64 14.65
C CYS A 519 -3.80 -8.57 13.45
N TRP A 520 -4.58 -9.66 13.43
CA TRP A 520 -4.84 -10.44 12.23
C TRP A 520 -6.00 -9.80 11.48
N GLU A 521 -5.73 -9.27 10.28
CA GLU A 521 -6.78 -8.79 9.40
C GLU A 521 -6.98 -9.81 8.28
N PHE A 522 -8.20 -10.32 8.12
CA PHE A 522 -8.48 -11.32 7.09
C PHE A 522 -8.16 -10.82 5.68
N GLY A 523 -8.49 -9.56 5.37
CA GLY A 523 -8.21 -9.04 4.05
C GLY A 523 -8.66 -7.60 3.83
N ASN A 524 -8.00 -6.98 2.86
CA ASN A 524 -8.20 -5.60 2.47
C ASN A 524 -9.39 -5.45 1.52
N GLU A 525 -10.48 -4.83 2.00
CA GLU A 525 -11.66 -4.45 1.23
C GLU A 525 -12.30 -5.63 0.46
N PHE A 526 -12.81 -6.62 1.19
CA PHE A 526 -13.34 -7.87 0.62
C PHE A 526 -14.40 -7.73 -0.48
N GLU A 527 -15.13 -6.62 -0.50
CA GLU A 527 -16.10 -6.28 -1.57
C GLU A 527 -15.45 -6.11 -2.95
N GLY A 528 -14.14 -5.93 -3.02
CA GLY A 528 -13.40 -5.76 -4.28
C GLY A 528 -13.14 -7.06 -5.04
N TRP A 529 -13.53 -8.23 -4.52
CA TRP A 529 -13.42 -9.52 -5.20
C TRP A 529 -14.48 -9.57 -6.29
N ALA A 530 -14.06 -9.77 -7.54
CA ALA A 530 -15.00 -9.85 -8.65
C ALA A 530 -16.05 -10.95 -8.40
N ASP A 531 -17.33 -10.62 -8.64
CA ASP A 531 -18.49 -11.50 -8.49
C ASP A 531 -18.79 -11.99 -7.05
N ALA A 532 -18.10 -11.46 -6.03
CA ALA A 532 -18.37 -11.80 -4.63
C ALA A 532 -19.65 -11.13 -4.13
N LYS A 533 -20.48 -11.88 -3.39
CA LYS A 533 -21.68 -11.36 -2.73
C LYS A 533 -21.37 -11.07 -1.27
N GLN A 534 -21.93 -9.98 -0.74
CA GLN A 534 -21.75 -9.60 0.67
C GLN A 534 -22.17 -10.71 1.65
N GLU A 535 -23.24 -11.43 1.35
CA GLU A 535 -23.73 -12.55 2.16
C GLU A 535 -22.73 -13.72 2.25
N ASP A 536 -22.08 -14.06 1.14
CA ASP A 536 -21.04 -15.10 1.08
C ASP A 536 -19.79 -14.68 1.85
N ILE A 537 -19.38 -13.41 1.71
CA ILE A 537 -18.24 -12.85 2.46
C ILE A 537 -18.52 -12.94 3.97
N ILE A 538 -19.71 -12.52 4.43
CA ILE A 538 -20.08 -12.57 5.86
C ILE A 538 -20.17 -14.02 6.35
N ALA A 539 -20.75 -14.93 5.57
CA ALA A 539 -20.84 -16.34 5.92
C ALA A 539 -19.44 -16.97 6.07
N TRP A 540 -18.53 -16.64 5.17
CA TRP A 540 -17.14 -17.07 5.25
C TRP A 540 -16.44 -16.55 6.51
N HIS A 541 -16.64 -15.27 6.89
CA HIS A 541 -16.06 -14.72 8.13
C HIS A 541 -16.63 -15.41 9.38
N ARG A 542 -17.92 -15.77 9.40
CA ARG A 542 -18.52 -16.55 10.49
C ARG A 542 -17.89 -17.95 10.65
N GLU A 543 -17.33 -18.48 9.59
CA GLU A 543 -16.64 -19.76 9.60
C GLU A 543 -15.16 -19.61 9.99
N MET A 544 -14.45 -18.63 9.43
CA MET A 544 -13.00 -18.50 9.57
C MET A 544 -12.56 -17.78 10.85
N ALA A 545 -13.35 -16.81 11.36
CA ALA A 545 -12.97 -16.07 12.55
C ALA A 545 -12.89 -16.95 13.82
N PRO A 546 -13.87 -17.83 14.11
CA PRO A 546 -13.75 -18.78 15.22
C PRO A 546 -12.59 -19.76 15.06
N LEU A 547 -12.30 -20.18 13.83
CA LEU A 547 -11.18 -21.08 13.54
C LEU A 547 -9.83 -20.41 13.81
N LEU A 548 -9.64 -19.16 13.37
CA LEU A 548 -8.43 -18.40 13.65
C LEU A 548 -8.25 -18.18 15.16
N ALA A 549 -9.32 -17.77 15.85
CA ALA A 549 -9.30 -17.57 17.30
C ALA A 549 -8.95 -18.87 18.06
N ALA A 550 -9.43 -20.03 17.60
CA ALA A 550 -9.10 -21.31 18.21
C ALA A 550 -7.66 -21.77 17.94
N LEU A 551 -7.06 -21.38 16.81
CA LEU A 551 -5.67 -21.70 16.47
C LEU A 551 -4.67 -20.88 17.28
N ASP A 552 -5.00 -19.63 17.59
CA ASP A 552 -4.11 -18.67 18.22
C ASP A 552 -4.31 -18.62 19.75
N PRO A 553 -3.47 -19.33 20.54
CA PRO A 553 -3.61 -19.35 21.99
C PRO A 553 -3.22 -18.03 22.65
N TYR A 554 -2.66 -17.09 21.87
CA TYR A 554 -2.28 -15.78 22.35
C TYR A 554 -3.34 -14.74 21.98
N ASP A 555 -4.53 -15.11 21.50
CA ASP A 555 -5.75 -14.28 21.45
C ASP A 555 -5.55 -12.87 20.82
N HIS A 556 -4.73 -12.79 19.76
CA HIS A 556 -4.50 -11.53 19.04
C HIS A 556 -5.81 -10.90 18.58
N VAL A 557 -5.82 -9.58 18.42
CA VAL A 557 -6.98 -8.88 17.84
C VAL A 557 -7.25 -9.43 16.44
N ILE A 558 -8.51 -9.74 16.13
CA ILE A 558 -8.92 -10.14 14.78
C ILE A 558 -9.82 -9.06 14.19
N SER A 559 -9.63 -8.78 12.91
CA SER A 559 -10.40 -7.81 12.16
C SER A 559 -10.47 -8.16 10.66
N THR A 560 -11.11 -7.29 9.89
CA THR A 560 -11.21 -7.34 8.43
C THR A 560 -11.47 -5.90 7.94
N SER A 561 -11.46 -5.63 6.63
CA SER A 561 -11.81 -4.31 6.11
C SER A 561 -12.72 -4.35 4.87
N TRP A 562 -13.33 -3.20 4.61
CA TRP A 562 -14.42 -3.00 3.65
C TRP A 562 -14.19 -1.69 2.89
N TRP A 563 -14.46 -1.71 1.59
CA TRP A 563 -14.46 -0.48 0.77
C TRP A 563 -15.62 0.44 1.17
N SER A 564 -16.74 -0.14 1.63
CA SER A 564 -17.98 0.55 2.02
C SER A 564 -17.87 1.41 3.31
N LYS A 565 -16.71 2.04 3.52
CA LYS A 565 -16.39 2.94 4.63
C LYS A 565 -16.46 2.24 5.98
N THR A 566 -17.60 2.30 6.66
CA THR A 566 -17.80 1.68 7.98
C THR A 566 -18.09 0.19 7.90
N GLY A 567 -18.29 -0.38 6.71
CA GLY A 567 -18.59 -1.81 6.52
C GLY A 567 -19.98 -2.25 7.03
N PRO A 568 -20.37 -3.50 6.76
CA PRO A 568 -21.66 -4.05 7.15
C PRO A 568 -21.69 -4.46 8.64
N GLU A 569 -22.69 -3.98 9.36
CA GLU A 569 -22.91 -4.26 10.78
C GLU A 569 -22.94 -5.75 11.12
N ALA A 570 -23.57 -6.56 10.25
CA ALA A 570 -23.68 -8.00 10.44
C ALA A 570 -22.32 -8.73 10.49
N CYS A 571 -21.28 -8.17 9.85
CA CYS A 571 -19.91 -8.68 9.96
C CYS A 571 -19.30 -8.28 11.32
N TRP A 572 -19.41 -7.01 11.70
CA TRP A 572 -18.89 -6.53 12.99
C TRP A 572 -19.57 -7.15 14.21
N ARG A 573 -20.75 -7.75 14.06
CA ARG A 573 -21.40 -8.54 15.14
C ARG A 573 -20.83 -9.96 15.31
N ILE A 574 -19.92 -10.40 14.44
CA ILE A 574 -19.16 -11.64 14.67
C ILE A 574 -18.29 -11.43 15.93
N PRO A 575 -18.41 -12.28 16.97
CA PRO A 575 -17.74 -12.07 18.27
C PRO A 575 -16.23 -11.92 18.15
N GLU A 576 -15.60 -12.77 17.35
CA GLU A 576 -14.14 -12.83 17.19
C GLU A 576 -13.57 -11.62 16.45
N LEU A 577 -14.37 -10.91 15.64
CA LEU A 577 -13.93 -9.68 14.98
C LEU A 577 -13.93 -8.51 15.98
N ALA A 578 -12.89 -8.43 16.79
CA ALA A 578 -12.79 -7.55 17.95
C ALA A 578 -12.63 -6.06 17.61
N LEU A 579 -12.02 -5.71 16.48
CA LEU A 579 -11.77 -4.32 16.07
C LEU A 579 -12.57 -3.97 14.80
N VAL A 580 -13.28 -2.85 14.83
CA VAL A 580 -14.02 -2.32 13.68
C VAL A 580 -13.17 -1.31 12.92
N GLN A 581 -13.22 -1.38 11.59
CA GLN A 581 -12.38 -0.53 10.73
C GLN A 581 -13.20 0.50 9.95
N THR A 582 -12.51 1.56 9.52
CA THR A 582 -13.04 2.48 8.52
C THR A 582 -11.97 2.78 7.48
N HIS A 583 -12.31 2.56 6.21
CA HIS A 583 -11.50 3.00 5.06
C HIS A 583 -12.19 4.20 4.43
N SER A 584 -11.56 5.37 4.45
CA SER A 584 -12.23 6.59 3.99
C SER A 584 -11.32 7.47 3.15
N TYR A 585 -11.69 7.62 1.88
CA TYR A 585 -11.13 8.64 1.01
C TYR A 585 -12.19 9.70 0.77
N ALA A 586 -11.90 10.96 1.14
CA ALA A 586 -12.90 12.04 1.06
C ALA A 586 -13.48 12.15 -0.36
N ASN A 587 -12.61 12.09 -1.38
CA ASN A 587 -12.98 12.19 -2.80
C ASN A 587 -13.83 13.44 -3.11
N ASN A 588 -13.70 14.47 -2.28
CA ASN A 588 -14.40 15.73 -2.34
C ASN A 588 -13.57 16.83 -1.67
N ASP A 589 -14.01 18.08 -1.75
CA ASP A 589 -13.33 19.26 -1.20
C ASP A 589 -13.83 19.65 0.22
N LEU A 590 -14.53 18.74 0.92
CA LEU A 590 -15.11 19.02 2.25
C LEU A 590 -14.05 18.94 3.35
N ASN A 591 -14.41 19.49 4.51
CA ASN A 591 -13.63 19.39 5.73
C ASN A 591 -13.56 17.94 6.21
N THR A 592 -12.38 17.33 6.17
CA THR A 592 -12.18 15.92 6.51
C THR A 592 -12.41 15.63 8.00
N ALA A 593 -12.33 16.64 8.87
CA ALA A 593 -12.67 16.50 10.29
C ALA A 593 -14.14 16.16 10.53
N LEU A 594 -15.05 16.74 9.73
CA LEU A 594 -16.49 16.49 9.85
C LEU A 594 -16.81 15.04 9.48
N GLU A 595 -16.23 14.54 8.39
CA GLU A 595 -16.39 13.15 7.96
C GLU A 595 -15.79 12.19 8.99
N ALA A 596 -14.58 12.46 9.47
CA ALA A 596 -13.92 11.65 10.50
C ALA A 596 -14.78 11.56 11.78
N HIS A 597 -15.29 12.70 12.26
CA HIS A 597 -16.20 12.75 13.40
C HIS A 597 -17.45 11.90 13.16
N ALA A 598 -18.12 12.07 12.02
CA ALA A 598 -19.35 11.33 11.70
C ALA A 598 -19.12 9.80 11.69
N PHE A 599 -18.02 9.33 11.10
CA PHE A 599 -17.71 7.90 11.12
C PHE A 599 -17.36 7.39 12.52
N CYS A 600 -16.59 8.15 13.32
CA CYS A 600 -16.34 7.82 14.72
C CYS A 600 -17.64 7.71 15.52
N ARG A 601 -18.54 8.69 15.39
CA ARG A 601 -19.84 8.69 16.10
C ARG A 601 -20.67 7.48 15.73
N LYS A 602 -20.76 7.17 14.44
CA LYS A 602 -21.46 5.97 13.96
C LYS A 602 -20.91 4.70 14.59
N GLN A 603 -19.60 4.47 14.50
CA GLN A 603 -18.99 3.24 15.05
C GLN A 603 -19.11 3.18 16.57
N TRP A 604 -19.02 4.33 17.27
CA TRP A 604 -19.18 4.43 18.72
C TRP A 604 -20.59 4.06 19.20
N GLU A 605 -21.61 4.49 18.44
CA GLU A 605 -23.02 4.26 18.72
C GLU A 605 -23.43 2.82 18.39
N ASP A 606 -22.89 2.25 17.32
CA ASP A 606 -23.24 0.90 16.87
C ASP A 606 -22.51 -0.20 17.66
N PHE A 607 -21.29 0.07 18.17
CA PHE A 607 -20.43 -0.96 18.77
C PHE A 607 -19.71 -0.52 20.07
N GLU A 608 -19.54 -1.46 20.99
CA GLU A 608 -18.58 -1.37 22.11
C GLU A 608 -17.28 -2.08 21.73
N LYS A 609 -16.64 -1.63 20.64
CA LYS A 609 -15.42 -2.21 20.09
C LYS A 609 -14.41 -1.11 19.77
N PRO A 610 -13.10 -1.39 19.74
CA PRO A 610 -12.13 -0.41 19.28
C PRO A 610 -12.36 -0.09 17.81
N HIS A 611 -12.35 1.20 17.50
CA HIS A 611 -12.50 1.72 16.14
C HIS A 611 -11.19 2.33 15.65
N LEU A 612 -10.75 1.92 14.46
CA LEU A 612 -9.57 2.46 13.80
C LEU A 612 -9.88 2.84 12.35
N PHE A 613 -9.40 4.00 11.90
CA PHE A 613 -9.28 4.26 10.46
C PHE A 613 -8.00 3.61 9.97
N ALA A 614 -8.10 2.40 9.44
CA ALA A 614 -6.96 1.68 8.89
C ALA A 614 -6.51 2.24 7.53
N GLU A 615 -7.39 2.97 6.83
CA GLU A 615 -7.03 3.77 5.65
C GLU A 615 -7.75 5.12 5.65
N PHE A 616 -7.00 6.17 5.36
CA PHE A 616 -7.52 7.51 5.14
C PHE A 616 -6.79 8.24 4.00
N GLY A 617 -7.51 9.07 3.24
CA GLY A 617 -6.88 10.03 2.33
C GLY A 617 -7.86 11.06 1.78
N ILE A 618 -7.37 12.10 1.10
CA ILE A 618 -8.28 13.06 0.46
C ILE A 618 -8.81 12.57 -0.90
N ARG A 619 -8.04 11.73 -1.58
CA ARG A 619 -8.37 11.16 -2.89
C ARG A 619 -7.90 9.71 -2.96
N SER A 620 -8.75 8.81 -3.45
CA SER A 620 -8.39 7.40 -3.68
C SER A 620 -7.61 7.21 -4.99
N HIS A 621 -7.73 8.15 -5.93
CA HIS A 621 -7.02 8.17 -7.21
C HIS A 621 -6.60 9.60 -7.57
N ASN A 622 -5.57 9.75 -8.40
CA ASN A 622 -5.12 11.04 -8.94
C ASN A 622 -4.77 12.11 -7.87
N PHE A 623 -4.39 11.68 -6.68
CA PHE A 623 -3.93 12.58 -5.62
C PHE A 623 -2.66 13.32 -6.08
N LYS A 624 -2.61 14.64 -5.85
CA LYS A 624 -1.42 15.46 -6.03
C LYS A 624 -1.00 16.04 -4.69
N ALA A 625 0.24 15.81 -4.27
CA ALA A 625 0.74 16.30 -2.99
C ALA A 625 0.74 17.83 -2.86
N ASP A 626 0.80 18.54 -3.99
CA ASP A 626 0.73 20.01 -4.01
C ASP A 626 -0.66 20.56 -3.69
N ASP A 627 -1.69 19.71 -3.68
CA ASP A 627 -3.04 20.11 -3.25
C ASP A 627 -3.12 20.28 -1.72
N ASP A 628 -2.23 19.66 -0.94
CA ASP A 628 -2.17 19.78 0.53
C ASP A 628 -0.71 19.70 1.03
N PRO A 629 0.14 20.69 0.70
CA PRO A 629 1.59 20.62 0.90
C PRO A 629 2.01 20.49 2.37
N ASP A 630 1.17 20.94 3.30
CA ASP A 630 1.43 20.96 4.73
C ASP A 630 0.80 19.79 5.49
N GLY A 631 0.07 18.87 4.85
CA GLY A 631 -0.55 17.76 5.57
C GLY A 631 -1.83 18.10 6.34
N ARG A 632 -2.57 19.15 5.97
CA ARG A 632 -3.73 19.64 6.74
C ARG A 632 -4.85 18.62 6.84
N ALA A 633 -5.07 17.81 5.80
CA ALA A 633 -6.04 16.73 5.87
C ALA A 633 -5.61 15.63 6.84
N ILE A 634 -4.32 15.29 6.89
CA ILE A 634 -3.78 14.35 7.89
C ILE A 634 -4.00 14.92 9.29
N HIS A 635 -3.69 16.21 9.47
CA HIS A 635 -3.89 16.92 10.73
C HIS A 635 -5.36 16.89 11.18
N ASN A 636 -6.26 17.45 10.37
CA ASN A 636 -7.67 17.63 10.73
C ASN A 636 -8.35 16.28 11.01
N THR A 637 -8.10 15.26 10.20
CA THR A 637 -8.68 13.93 10.40
C THR A 637 -8.17 13.26 11.66
N SER A 638 -6.86 13.33 11.94
CA SER A 638 -6.27 12.61 13.09
C SER A 638 -6.69 13.21 14.43
N TRP A 639 -6.74 14.54 14.53
CA TRP A 639 -7.23 15.21 15.73
C TRP A 639 -8.73 15.01 15.94
N ALA A 640 -9.52 15.10 14.87
CA ALA A 640 -10.95 14.82 14.92
C ALA A 640 -11.24 13.37 15.32
N SER A 641 -10.49 12.38 14.80
CA SER A 641 -10.72 10.96 15.10
C SER A 641 -10.49 10.65 16.58
N LEU A 642 -9.37 11.12 17.14
CA LEU A 642 -9.04 10.94 18.56
C LEU A 642 -10.05 11.63 19.48
N ALA A 643 -10.42 12.88 19.18
CA ALA A 643 -11.40 13.64 19.97
C ALA A 643 -12.85 13.13 19.79
N SER A 644 -13.09 12.19 18.88
CA SER A 644 -14.42 11.64 18.59
C SER A 644 -14.56 10.16 18.97
N GLY A 645 -13.52 9.53 19.51
CA GLY A 645 -13.61 8.19 20.10
C GLY A 645 -12.96 7.06 19.30
N ALA A 646 -12.14 7.37 18.28
CA ALA A 646 -11.28 6.36 17.69
C ALA A 646 -10.21 5.91 18.70
N CYS A 647 -9.79 4.65 18.63
CA CYS A 647 -8.76 4.11 19.54
C CYS A 647 -7.34 4.56 19.17
N GLY A 648 -7.15 5.18 18.00
CA GLY A 648 -5.87 5.68 17.49
C GLY A 648 -6.01 6.81 16.47
N ALA A 649 -4.88 7.24 15.92
CA ALA A 649 -4.87 8.20 14.82
C ALA A 649 -5.48 7.59 13.55
N ALA A 650 -6.03 8.42 12.67
CA ALA A 650 -6.43 7.96 11.35
C ALA A 650 -5.19 7.71 10.50
N MET A 651 -5.06 6.53 9.89
CA MET A 651 -3.83 6.09 9.23
C MET A 651 -3.82 6.55 7.76
N PRO A 652 -3.10 7.63 7.40
CA PRO A 652 -3.16 8.17 6.05
C PRO A 652 -2.47 7.25 5.03
N TRP A 653 -2.90 7.37 3.78
CA TRP A 653 -2.26 6.77 2.62
C TRP A 653 -1.22 7.70 1.98
N TRP A 654 -0.59 7.21 0.91
CA TRP A 654 0.35 7.94 0.03
C TRP A 654 1.74 8.20 0.63
N HIS A 655 2.38 7.20 1.24
CA HIS A 655 3.76 7.33 1.74
C HIS A 655 4.72 7.91 0.68
N GLU A 656 4.80 7.25 -0.49
CA GLU A 656 5.83 7.50 -1.51
C GLU A 656 5.65 8.86 -2.19
N ASN A 657 4.40 9.28 -2.38
CA ASN A 657 4.07 10.46 -3.17
C ASN A 657 3.64 11.66 -2.32
N TYR A 658 3.46 11.50 -1.00
CA TYR A 658 2.93 12.55 -0.13
C TYR A 658 3.73 12.74 1.16
N ILE A 659 3.67 11.77 2.07
CA ILE A 659 4.16 11.91 3.45
C ILE A 659 5.68 12.06 3.46
N GLU A 660 6.38 11.18 2.74
CA GLU A 660 7.83 11.20 2.67
C GLU A 660 8.35 12.41 1.88
N PRO A 661 7.90 12.70 0.63
CA PRO A 661 8.42 13.85 -0.12
C PRO A 661 8.15 15.22 0.53
N LYS A 662 7.06 15.37 1.29
CA LYS A 662 6.71 16.61 1.99
C LYS A 662 7.17 16.63 3.45
N ASN A 663 7.83 15.57 3.93
CA ASN A 663 8.34 15.44 5.30
C ASN A 663 7.28 15.70 6.39
N LEU A 664 6.11 15.06 6.26
CA LEU A 664 4.91 15.34 7.09
C LEU A 664 4.90 14.62 8.46
N TYR A 665 6.00 13.98 8.85
CA TYR A 665 6.10 13.18 10.08
C TYR A 665 5.85 13.96 11.38
N PHE A 666 5.91 15.30 11.35
CA PHE A 666 5.65 16.13 12.52
C PHE A 666 4.21 15.99 13.05
N HIS A 667 3.23 15.64 12.19
CA HIS A 667 1.86 15.36 12.62
C HIS A 667 1.79 14.17 13.59
N PHE A 668 2.46 13.06 13.28
CA PHE A 668 2.47 11.87 14.14
C PHE A 668 3.18 12.15 15.46
N ARG A 669 4.28 12.90 15.43
CA ARG A 669 5.01 13.32 16.63
C ARG A 669 4.14 14.20 17.53
N ALA A 670 3.38 15.12 16.95
CA ALA A 670 2.47 16.00 17.70
C ALA A 670 1.40 15.18 18.43
N LEU A 671 0.76 14.24 17.74
CA LEU A 671 -0.23 13.33 18.32
C LEU A 671 0.38 12.47 19.42
N ARG A 672 1.57 11.89 19.20
CA ARG A 672 2.27 11.08 20.22
C ARG A 672 2.48 11.88 21.50
N ARG A 673 2.94 13.13 21.40
CA ARG A 673 3.14 14.01 22.56
C ARG A 673 1.82 14.29 23.29
N PHE A 674 0.75 14.57 22.55
CA PHE A 674 -0.56 14.88 23.12
C PHE A 674 -1.17 13.69 23.87
N VAL A 675 -1.11 12.47 23.31
CA VAL A 675 -1.75 11.30 23.92
C VAL A 675 -0.95 10.70 25.08
N THR A 676 0.33 11.08 25.23
CA THR A 676 1.20 10.55 26.28
C THR A 676 0.68 10.96 27.66
N GLY A 677 0.41 9.97 28.53
CA GLY A 677 -0.11 10.19 29.87
C GLY A 677 -1.62 10.47 29.95
N LEU A 678 -2.37 10.20 28.88
CA LEU A 678 -3.84 10.15 28.90
C LEU A 678 -4.33 8.72 29.16
N PRO A 679 -5.48 8.53 29.82
CA PRO A 679 -5.96 7.21 30.25
C PRO A 679 -6.67 6.43 29.12
N PHE A 680 -6.16 6.51 27.89
CA PHE A 680 -6.66 5.67 26.80
C PHE A 680 -6.43 4.19 27.11
N GLY A 681 -7.48 3.38 27.04
CA GLY A 681 -7.39 1.95 27.39
C GLY A 681 -7.19 1.64 28.88
N THR A 682 -7.18 2.63 29.76
CA THR A 682 -7.04 2.43 31.22
C THR A 682 -8.22 2.98 32.02
N GLU A 683 -9.04 3.83 31.41
CA GLU A 683 -10.32 4.30 31.96
C GLU A 683 -11.40 4.30 30.87
N ARG A 684 -12.65 4.33 31.30
CA ARG A 684 -13.81 4.42 30.40
C ARG A 684 -14.03 5.84 29.92
N TRP A 685 -14.07 6.02 28.61
CA TRP A 685 -14.34 7.31 27.99
C TRP A 685 -15.80 7.44 27.60
N ARG A 686 -16.28 8.69 27.58
CA ARG A 686 -17.58 9.06 27.04
C ARG A 686 -17.49 10.33 26.19
N PRO A 687 -18.34 10.45 25.15
CA PRO A 687 -18.54 11.72 24.45
C PRO A 687 -19.04 12.80 25.41
N VAL A 688 -18.58 14.01 25.19
CA VAL A 688 -19.03 15.20 25.92
C VAL A 688 -19.65 16.16 24.93
N GLU A 689 -20.87 16.61 25.23
CA GLU A 689 -21.50 17.70 24.48
C GLU A 689 -20.76 19.01 24.79
N VAL A 690 -20.31 19.69 23.73
CA VAL A 690 -19.71 21.02 23.80
C VAL A 690 -20.70 22.04 23.26
N ARG A 691 -21.15 22.95 24.12
CA ARG A 691 -21.95 24.11 23.73
C ARG A 691 -21.00 25.19 23.21
N GLY A 692 -20.92 25.29 21.89
CA GLY A 692 -20.07 26.25 21.19
C GLY A 692 -20.69 27.65 21.11
N PRO A 693 -19.91 28.62 20.59
CA PRO A 693 -20.30 30.03 20.49
C PRO A 693 -21.35 30.33 19.39
N GLY A 694 -21.80 29.31 18.65
CA GLY A 694 -22.72 29.44 17.52
C GLY A 694 -22.06 30.03 16.26
N THR A 695 -22.84 30.10 15.19
CA THR A 695 -22.42 30.67 13.90
C THR A 695 -22.31 32.19 13.99
N LEU A 696 -21.14 32.75 13.68
CA LEU A 696 -20.96 34.19 13.57
C LEU A 696 -21.26 34.64 12.14
N ARG A 697 -22.14 35.63 12.00
CA ARG A 697 -22.46 36.25 10.71
C ARG A 697 -21.84 37.64 10.64
N ARG A 698 -21.14 37.94 9.54
CA ARG A 698 -20.55 39.26 9.30
C ARG A 698 -20.80 39.69 7.86
N PRO A 699 -20.80 41.00 7.54
CA PRO A 699 -20.75 41.44 6.16
C PRO A 699 -19.57 40.76 5.46
N ALA A 700 -19.83 40.19 4.28
CA ALA A 700 -18.77 39.62 3.46
C ALA A 700 -17.77 40.72 3.12
N ARG A 701 -16.48 40.36 3.02
CA ARG A 701 -15.55 41.25 2.30
C ARG A 701 -16.05 41.43 0.87
N PRO A 702 -15.58 42.45 0.14
CA PRO A 702 -15.53 42.37 -1.32
C PRO A 702 -14.71 41.12 -1.68
N ALA A 703 -15.39 39.98 -1.75
CA ALA A 703 -14.78 38.66 -1.76
C ALA A 703 -14.45 38.27 -3.20
N GLN A 704 -13.31 37.63 -3.41
CA GLN A 704 -13.00 36.94 -4.67
C GLN A 704 -13.48 35.48 -4.65
N ARG A 705 -13.82 34.91 -3.48
CA ARG A 705 -14.35 33.55 -3.36
C ARG A 705 -15.79 33.46 -3.83
N ASP A 706 -15.95 32.70 -4.89
CA ASP A 706 -17.23 32.26 -5.39
C ASP A 706 -18.00 31.50 -4.32
N VAL A 707 -19.32 31.66 -4.30
CA VAL A 707 -20.18 30.65 -3.67
C VAL A 707 -20.03 29.38 -4.48
N VAL A 708 -19.58 28.30 -3.83
CA VAL A 708 -19.37 27.00 -4.48
C VAL A 708 -20.49 26.05 -4.07
N ALA A 709 -21.42 25.79 -4.98
CA ALA A 709 -22.45 24.78 -4.79
C ALA A 709 -21.89 23.42 -5.21
N LEU A 710 -21.43 22.64 -4.23
CA LEU A 710 -20.93 21.28 -4.44
C LEU A 710 -22.08 20.32 -4.73
N THR A 711 -21.87 19.40 -5.65
CA THR A 711 -22.89 18.42 -6.05
C THR A 711 -22.70 17.07 -5.36
N ARG A 712 -23.75 16.23 -5.38
CA ARG A 712 -23.75 14.87 -4.83
C ARG A 712 -23.68 13.85 -5.96
N THR A 713 -22.91 12.78 -5.74
CA THR A 713 -22.88 11.64 -6.66
C THR A 713 -24.22 10.90 -6.60
N GLY A 714 -24.79 10.60 -7.77
CA GLY A 714 -25.99 9.77 -7.86
C GLY A 714 -26.45 9.59 -9.30
N PHE A 715 -26.66 8.34 -9.72
CA PHE A 715 -27.28 8.00 -11.00
C PHE A 715 -28.79 7.82 -10.80
N ARG A 716 -29.49 8.93 -10.61
CA ARG A 716 -30.93 8.97 -10.30
C ARG A 716 -31.52 10.29 -10.77
N LYS A 717 -32.86 10.37 -10.78
CA LYS A 717 -33.54 11.66 -10.94
C LYS A 717 -33.43 12.45 -9.63
N ALA A 718 -33.12 13.75 -9.73
CA ALA A 718 -33.17 14.66 -8.59
C ALA A 718 -34.62 14.86 -8.11
N GLY A 719 -34.82 14.96 -6.80
CA GLY A 719 -36.11 15.25 -6.17
C GLY A 719 -36.48 16.74 -6.25
N ALA A 720 -35.53 17.62 -6.58
CA ALA A 720 -35.73 19.05 -6.79
C ALA A 720 -35.01 19.52 -8.06
N ASP A 721 -35.60 20.51 -8.74
CA ASP A 721 -35.03 21.22 -9.90
C ASP A 721 -34.72 22.70 -9.60
N ARG A 722 -35.13 23.20 -8.43
CA ARG A 722 -34.94 24.59 -7.99
C ARG A 722 -34.08 24.65 -6.74
N PHE A 723 -33.11 25.56 -6.77
CA PHE A 723 -32.12 25.73 -5.71
C PHE A 723 -31.99 27.22 -5.38
N GLU A 724 -32.21 27.59 -4.13
CA GLU A 724 -31.99 28.96 -3.67
C GLU A 724 -30.54 29.11 -3.21
N VAL A 725 -29.83 30.12 -3.72
CA VAL A 725 -28.49 30.50 -3.27
C VAL A 725 -28.61 31.67 -2.32
N HIS A 726 -28.34 31.39 -1.05
CA HIS A 726 -28.53 32.35 0.03
C HIS A 726 -27.40 33.38 0.11
N PRO A 727 -27.64 34.55 0.76
CA PRO A 727 -26.64 35.60 0.96
C PRO A 727 -25.32 35.16 1.62
N ASP A 728 -25.34 34.06 2.38
CA ASP A 728 -24.18 33.45 3.04
C ASP A 728 -23.46 32.40 2.18
N GLY A 729 -23.99 32.10 0.98
CA GLY A 729 -23.47 31.11 0.05
C GLY A 729 -24.00 29.69 0.27
N THR A 730 -24.91 29.46 1.22
CA THR A 730 -25.59 28.17 1.34
C THR A 730 -26.56 27.96 0.17
N VAL A 731 -26.77 26.71 -0.23
CA VAL A 731 -27.71 26.35 -1.31
C VAL A 731 -28.75 25.38 -0.76
N THR A 732 -30.03 25.61 -1.04
CA THR A 732 -31.12 24.75 -0.56
C THR A 732 -32.10 24.37 -1.67
N PRO A 733 -32.48 23.08 -1.81
CA PRO A 733 -32.00 21.90 -1.07
C PRO A 733 -30.67 21.35 -1.64
N ALA A 734 -29.55 21.43 -0.91
CA ALA A 734 -28.24 21.01 -1.41
C ALA A 734 -28.14 19.50 -1.72
N GLU A 735 -28.88 18.68 -0.97
CA GLU A 735 -28.88 17.22 -1.06
C GLU A 735 -29.44 16.68 -2.38
N GLU A 736 -30.23 17.48 -3.09
CA GLU A 736 -30.79 17.15 -4.40
C GLU A 736 -29.98 17.70 -5.58
N LEU A 737 -28.88 18.43 -5.31
CA LEU A 737 -28.01 18.95 -6.36
C LEU A 737 -27.05 17.86 -6.85
N LEU A 738 -27.42 17.14 -7.91
CA LEU A 738 -26.65 15.99 -8.41
C LEU A 738 -25.53 16.37 -9.37
N ALA A 739 -24.44 15.59 -9.34
CA ALA A 739 -23.26 15.80 -10.17
C ALA A 739 -23.49 15.46 -11.65
N LEU A 740 -24.48 14.64 -11.98
CA LEU A 740 -24.72 14.20 -13.36
C LEU A 740 -25.88 14.98 -13.98
N LEU A 741 -25.57 15.85 -14.94
CA LEU A 741 -26.56 16.48 -15.81
C LEU A 741 -26.92 15.52 -16.95
N HIS A 742 -28.04 14.83 -16.82
CA HIS A 742 -28.50 13.87 -17.82
C HIS A 742 -29.00 14.55 -19.11
N GLY A 743 -28.66 13.95 -20.26
CA GLY A 743 -29.12 14.35 -21.59
C GLY A 743 -30.10 13.35 -22.23
N GLY A 744 -30.15 13.35 -23.56
CA GLY A 744 -31.16 12.65 -24.36
C GLY A 744 -31.20 11.12 -24.22
N GLY A 745 -30.10 10.48 -23.81
CA GLY A 745 -30.01 9.04 -23.57
C GLY A 745 -30.66 8.58 -22.26
N HIS A 746 -30.88 9.51 -21.33
CA HIS A 746 -31.45 9.26 -20.00
C HIS A 746 -32.66 10.17 -19.73
N ARG A 747 -33.59 10.26 -20.70
CA ARG A 747 -34.74 11.20 -20.65
C ARG A 747 -35.55 11.13 -19.35
N ASN A 748 -35.69 9.94 -18.77
CA ASN A 748 -36.41 9.71 -17.52
C ASN A 748 -35.70 10.29 -16.28
N LEU A 749 -34.40 10.55 -16.36
CA LEU A 749 -33.57 11.11 -15.29
C LEU A 749 -33.32 12.61 -15.42
N VAL A 750 -33.67 13.22 -16.57
CA VAL A 750 -33.47 14.65 -16.83
C VAL A 750 -34.24 15.50 -15.80
N CYS A 751 -33.50 16.32 -15.06
CA CYS A 751 -34.00 17.27 -14.06
C CYS A 751 -33.03 18.47 -14.01
N PRO A 752 -33.16 19.46 -14.92
CA PRO A 752 -32.17 20.53 -15.07
C PRO A 752 -32.18 21.48 -13.86
N PRO A 753 -31.04 21.74 -13.19
CA PRO A 753 -31.01 22.62 -12.03
C PRO A 753 -31.24 24.07 -12.44
N THR A 754 -32.08 24.75 -11.66
CA THR A 754 -32.38 26.17 -11.75
C THR A 754 -32.04 26.83 -10.42
N PHE A 755 -31.09 27.76 -10.44
CA PHE A 755 -30.66 28.53 -9.29
C PHE A 755 -31.38 29.87 -9.21
N GLU A 756 -31.94 30.19 -8.05
CA GLU A 756 -32.40 31.53 -7.71
C GLU A 756 -31.37 32.19 -6.79
N VAL A 757 -30.79 33.30 -7.24
CA VAL A 757 -29.64 33.94 -6.58
C VAL A 757 -29.74 35.46 -6.70
N THR A 758 -29.33 36.19 -5.66
CA THR A 758 -29.28 37.66 -5.69
C THR A 758 -27.85 38.14 -5.76
N TYR A 759 -27.55 38.90 -6.82
CA TYR A 759 -26.25 39.54 -7.03
C TYR A 759 -26.30 41.00 -6.55
N PRO A 760 -25.60 41.40 -5.46
CA PRO A 760 -25.55 42.79 -5.00
C PRO A 760 -24.81 43.72 -5.98
N ALA A 761 -23.92 43.17 -6.82
CA ALA A 761 -23.21 43.84 -7.89
C ALA A 761 -23.08 42.87 -9.08
N ASP A 762 -22.65 43.36 -10.25
CA ASP A 762 -22.34 42.50 -11.38
C ASP A 762 -21.31 41.43 -10.97
N GLY A 763 -21.57 40.17 -11.37
CA GLY A 763 -20.76 39.02 -11.00
C GLY A 763 -20.74 37.98 -12.11
N THR A 764 -20.43 36.73 -11.75
CA THR A 764 -20.41 35.62 -12.71
C THR A 764 -21.10 34.38 -12.16
N PHE A 765 -21.56 33.54 -13.08
CA PHE A 765 -21.96 32.16 -12.80
C PHE A 765 -21.04 31.22 -13.57
N GLY A 766 -20.60 30.15 -12.91
CA GLY A 766 -19.76 29.14 -13.51
C GLY A 766 -20.26 27.73 -13.21
N LEU A 767 -19.92 26.79 -14.10
CA LEU A 767 -20.04 25.36 -13.86
C LEU A 767 -18.74 24.67 -14.26
N HIS A 768 -18.24 23.79 -13.40
CA HIS A 768 -17.04 23.02 -13.69
C HIS A 768 -17.44 21.71 -14.39
N VAL A 769 -16.96 21.50 -15.61
CA VAL A 769 -17.21 20.30 -16.40
C VAL A 769 -16.03 19.36 -16.24
N GLU A 770 -16.24 18.24 -15.56
CA GLU A 770 -15.17 17.27 -15.32
C GLU A 770 -15.11 16.24 -16.45
N ARG A 771 -16.16 15.44 -16.62
CA ARG A 771 -16.22 14.31 -17.55
C ARG A 771 -17.54 14.27 -18.30
N VAL A 772 -17.51 13.85 -19.55
CA VAL A 772 -18.66 13.78 -20.46
C VAL A 772 -18.76 12.37 -21.03
N SER A 773 -19.98 11.84 -21.14
CA SER A 773 -20.26 10.57 -21.82
C SER A 773 -20.96 10.82 -23.15
N SER A 774 -20.61 10.06 -24.18
CA SER A 774 -21.15 10.07 -25.55
C SER A 774 -21.10 11.44 -26.26
N SER A 775 -21.89 12.40 -25.80
CA SER A 775 -21.70 13.83 -26.04
C SER A 775 -22.49 14.64 -25.01
N GLY A 776 -21.93 15.78 -24.62
CA GLY A 776 -22.59 16.80 -23.82
C GLY A 776 -22.94 18.01 -24.67
N HIS A 777 -23.99 18.73 -24.28
CA HIS A 777 -24.35 20.01 -24.89
C HIS A 777 -24.93 20.92 -23.82
N ILE A 778 -24.07 21.70 -23.19
CA ILE A 778 -24.46 22.56 -22.07
C ILE A 778 -25.08 23.84 -22.61
N LYS A 779 -26.27 24.15 -22.10
CA LYS A 779 -26.92 25.45 -22.29
C LYS A 779 -27.16 26.11 -20.94
N VAL A 780 -26.80 27.38 -20.82
CA VAL A 780 -27.07 28.18 -19.61
C VAL A 780 -28.00 29.30 -19.99
N PHE A 781 -29.09 29.42 -19.23
CA PHE A 781 -30.07 30.49 -19.36
C PHE A 781 -30.02 31.38 -18.12
N VAL A 782 -29.99 32.70 -18.30
CA VAL A 782 -30.14 33.69 -17.23
C VAL A 782 -31.42 34.47 -17.51
N ASP A 783 -32.37 34.42 -16.58
CA ASP A 783 -33.71 35.02 -16.72
C ASP A 783 -34.39 34.61 -18.04
N ASP A 784 -34.32 33.30 -18.35
CA ASP A 784 -34.85 32.64 -19.55
C ASP A 784 -34.18 33.05 -20.87
N VAL A 785 -33.14 33.88 -20.84
CA VAL A 785 -32.30 34.24 -22.00
C VAL A 785 -31.12 33.28 -22.09
N LEU A 786 -30.92 32.64 -23.25
CA LEU A 786 -29.76 31.79 -23.51
C LEU A 786 -28.48 32.65 -23.54
N VAL A 787 -27.56 32.39 -22.61
CA VAL A 787 -26.29 33.15 -22.47
C VAL A 787 -25.04 32.31 -22.74
N LEU A 788 -25.16 30.98 -22.70
CA LEU A 788 -24.10 30.06 -23.10
C LEU A 788 -24.70 28.89 -23.86
N ASP A 789 -24.05 28.53 -24.96
CA ASP A 789 -24.38 27.37 -25.79
C ASP A 789 -23.06 26.66 -26.13
N ARG A 790 -22.79 25.52 -25.49
CA ARG A 790 -21.47 24.85 -25.52
C ARG A 790 -21.62 23.36 -25.81
N GLU A 791 -21.11 22.94 -26.96
CA GLU A 791 -20.97 21.52 -27.32
C GLU A 791 -19.71 20.90 -26.69
N LEU A 792 -19.84 19.66 -26.22
CA LEU A 792 -18.80 18.87 -25.58
C LEU A 792 -18.79 17.45 -26.21
N PRO A 793 -18.26 17.30 -27.43
CA PRO A 793 -18.19 15.99 -28.09
C PRO A 793 -17.30 15.00 -27.33
N CYS A 794 -17.60 13.70 -27.43
CA CYS A 794 -16.69 12.65 -26.95
C CYS A 794 -16.14 11.86 -28.14
N GLY A 795 -14.89 11.45 -28.02
CA GLY A 795 -14.18 10.74 -29.09
C GLY A 795 -12.69 10.95 -28.98
N GLU A 796 -11.96 10.39 -29.94
CA GLU A 796 -10.52 10.59 -30.02
C GLU A 796 -10.19 12.09 -30.17
N ASN A 797 -9.21 12.55 -29.39
CA ASN A 797 -8.76 13.95 -29.35
C ASN A 797 -9.79 14.97 -28.83
N HIS A 798 -10.78 14.51 -28.05
CA HIS A 798 -11.71 15.41 -27.34
C HIS A 798 -11.45 15.44 -25.83
N GLY A 799 -11.30 16.65 -25.30
CA GLY A 799 -10.93 16.90 -23.90
C GLY A 799 -9.42 16.77 -23.65
N GLU A 800 -9.02 16.84 -22.39
CA GLU A 800 -7.65 16.56 -21.92
C GLU A 800 -7.30 15.07 -22.05
N SER A 801 -8.30 14.19 -21.94
CA SER A 801 -8.15 12.75 -22.18
C SER A 801 -9.48 12.13 -22.59
N TRP A 802 -9.43 11.00 -23.29
CA TRP A 802 -10.60 10.28 -23.77
C TRP A 802 -10.40 8.78 -23.63
N ARG A 803 -11.51 8.03 -23.52
CA ARG A 803 -11.49 6.57 -23.54
C ARG A 803 -12.75 6.02 -24.16
N TYR A 804 -12.59 4.92 -24.89
CA TYR A 804 -13.74 4.13 -25.33
C TYR A 804 -14.13 3.16 -24.21
N VAL A 805 -15.40 3.21 -23.82
CA VAL A 805 -15.96 2.33 -22.80
C VAL A 805 -16.66 1.16 -23.49
N ASP A 806 -15.96 0.03 -23.58
CA ASP A 806 -16.41 -1.11 -24.39
C ASP A 806 -17.76 -1.68 -23.93
N THR A 807 -18.01 -1.72 -22.62
CA THR A 807 -19.27 -2.21 -22.04
C THR A 807 -20.49 -1.45 -22.54
N TRP A 808 -20.36 -0.13 -22.74
CA TRP A 808 -21.46 0.76 -23.14
C TRP A 808 -21.37 1.22 -24.61
N LYS A 809 -20.34 0.77 -25.33
CA LYS A 809 -20.06 1.09 -26.73
C LYS A 809 -20.06 2.59 -27.04
N LEU A 810 -19.55 3.40 -26.11
CA LEU A 810 -19.49 4.86 -26.21
C LEU A 810 -18.13 5.42 -25.80
N TRP A 811 -17.88 6.67 -26.17
CA TRP A 811 -16.69 7.41 -25.73
C TRP A 811 -17.02 8.24 -24.48
N GLU A 812 -16.07 8.32 -23.56
CA GLU A 812 -16.04 9.31 -22.48
C GLU A 812 -14.82 10.22 -22.67
N SER A 813 -15.01 11.52 -22.45
CA SER A 813 -13.95 12.54 -22.51
C SER A 813 -13.87 13.33 -21.20
N VAL A 814 -12.66 13.58 -20.70
CA VAL A 814 -12.37 14.43 -19.55
C VAL A 814 -12.04 15.82 -20.06
N TYR A 815 -12.81 16.82 -19.66
CA TYR A 815 -12.62 18.22 -20.04
C TYR A 815 -11.94 19.04 -18.96
N ASN A 816 -12.30 18.82 -17.69
CA ASN A 816 -11.76 19.51 -16.53
C ASN A 816 -11.71 21.06 -16.67
N GLU A 817 -12.71 21.64 -17.34
CA GLU A 817 -12.78 23.08 -17.63
C GLU A 817 -13.93 23.75 -16.87
N THR A 818 -13.79 25.04 -16.54
CA THR A 818 -14.88 25.83 -15.94
C THR A 818 -15.49 26.75 -16.97
N LEU A 819 -16.76 26.53 -17.30
CA LEU A 819 -17.54 27.40 -18.18
C LEU A 819 -18.13 28.54 -17.35
N THR A 820 -17.93 29.79 -17.77
CA THR A 820 -18.33 30.99 -17.01
C THR A 820 -19.16 31.94 -17.86
N VAL A 821 -20.20 32.53 -17.26
CA VAL A 821 -21.05 33.56 -17.88
C VAL A 821 -21.17 34.79 -16.96
N PRO A 822 -21.21 36.01 -17.51
CA PRO A 822 -21.47 37.21 -16.73
C PRO A 822 -22.94 37.25 -16.26
N VAL A 823 -23.16 37.73 -15.04
CA VAL A 823 -24.49 37.88 -14.43
C VAL A 823 -24.62 39.28 -13.88
N LYS A 824 -25.69 39.99 -14.26
CA LYS A 824 -25.94 41.37 -13.83
C LYS A 824 -26.49 41.43 -12.41
N ALA A 825 -26.22 42.53 -11.70
CA ALA A 825 -26.77 42.79 -10.37
C ALA A 825 -28.30 42.64 -10.32
N GLY A 826 -28.85 42.21 -9.19
CA GLY A 826 -30.26 41.93 -8.94
C GLY A 826 -30.55 40.46 -8.66
N ARG A 827 -31.83 40.13 -8.42
CA ARG A 827 -32.30 38.75 -8.32
C ARG A 827 -32.31 38.12 -9.72
N ARG A 828 -31.71 36.94 -9.85
CA ARG A 828 -31.50 36.22 -11.11
C ARG A 828 -31.96 34.78 -11.00
N ARG A 829 -32.47 34.26 -12.12
CA ARG A 829 -32.76 32.84 -12.31
C ARG A 829 -31.77 32.26 -13.31
N ILE A 830 -30.99 31.28 -12.90
CA ILE A 830 -29.96 30.65 -13.74
C ILE A 830 -30.29 29.17 -13.94
N ARG A 831 -30.56 28.75 -15.16
CA ARG A 831 -30.95 27.37 -15.49
C ARG A 831 -29.90 26.73 -16.36
N VAL A 832 -29.47 25.52 -16.00
CA VAL A 832 -28.46 24.76 -16.72
C VAL A 832 -29.06 23.50 -17.30
N GLU A 833 -28.95 23.32 -18.61
CA GLU A 833 -29.46 22.15 -19.32
C GLU A 833 -28.35 21.41 -20.04
N ASN A 834 -28.53 20.10 -20.21
CA ASN A 834 -27.72 19.28 -21.10
C ASN A 834 -28.60 18.73 -22.24
N HIS A 835 -28.36 19.21 -23.45
CA HIS A 835 -29.04 18.78 -24.68
C HIS A 835 -28.26 17.67 -25.41
N GLY A 836 -27.17 17.19 -24.81
CA GLY A 836 -26.29 16.18 -25.37
C GLY A 836 -26.93 14.80 -25.42
N ARG A 837 -26.22 13.84 -26.01
CA ARG A 837 -26.71 12.46 -26.14
C ARG A 837 -26.73 11.71 -24.82
N ASP A 838 -25.88 12.07 -23.87
CA ASP A 838 -25.79 11.40 -22.57
C ASP A 838 -25.43 12.41 -21.46
N TRP A 839 -24.88 11.97 -20.31
CA TRP A 839 -24.64 12.82 -19.14
C TRP A 839 -23.34 13.64 -19.23
N VAL A 840 -23.34 14.76 -18.51
CA VAL A 840 -22.17 15.61 -18.22
C VAL A 840 -21.96 15.66 -16.71
N SER A 841 -20.75 15.39 -16.24
CA SER A 841 -20.35 15.49 -14.83
C SER A 841 -20.00 16.94 -14.48
N VAL A 842 -20.75 17.50 -13.53
CA VAL A 842 -20.59 18.83 -12.96
C VAL A 842 -20.41 18.70 -11.44
N PRO A 843 -19.19 18.55 -10.92
CA PRO A 843 -18.95 18.38 -9.48
C PRO A 843 -19.24 19.66 -8.67
N ARG A 844 -19.30 20.83 -9.32
CA ARG A 844 -19.57 22.11 -8.65
C ARG A 844 -20.09 23.20 -9.58
N TYR A 845 -20.90 24.08 -9.02
CA TYR A 845 -21.29 25.37 -9.60
C TYR A 845 -20.66 26.51 -8.79
N LEU A 846 -20.38 27.63 -9.45
CA LEU A 846 -19.67 28.79 -8.92
C LEU A 846 -20.53 30.04 -9.09
N PHE A 847 -20.66 30.87 -8.05
CA PHE A 847 -21.34 32.16 -8.14
C PHE A 847 -20.46 33.25 -7.56
N SER A 848 -19.82 34.03 -8.44
CA SER A 848 -18.90 35.10 -8.02
C SER A 848 -19.64 36.39 -7.72
N GLY A 849 -19.33 37.04 -6.60
CA GLY A 849 -19.89 38.35 -6.26
C GLY A 849 -21.34 38.34 -5.76
N CYS A 850 -21.95 37.18 -5.48
CA CYS A 850 -23.29 37.09 -4.89
C CYS A 850 -23.30 37.02 -3.34
N ARG A 851 -22.17 36.68 -2.72
CA ARG A 851 -22.05 36.58 -1.26
C ARG A 851 -22.06 37.97 -0.62
N THR A 852 -23.00 38.24 0.27
CA THR A 852 -23.06 39.48 1.06
C THR A 852 -22.82 39.25 2.55
N THR A 853 -22.87 37.99 3.00
CA THR A 853 -22.59 37.59 4.38
C THR A 853 -21.52 36.50 4.40
N GLU A 854 -20.56 36.60 5.30
CA GLU A 854 -19.64 35.52 5.65
C GLU A 854 -20.10 34.88 6.97
N THR A 855 -20.23 33.55 6.98
CA THR A 855 -20.42 32.75 8.20
C THR A 855 -19.09 32.23 8.69
N GLN A 856 -18.85 32.29 10.00
CA GLN A 856 -17.71 31.65 10.66
C GLN A 856 -18.23 30.68 11.70
N GLU A 857 -17.63 29.49 11.71
CA GLU A 857 -18.03 28.39 12.58
C GLU A 857 -16.79 27.66 13.12
N VAL A 858 -17.00 26.90 14.18
CA VAL A 858 -15.96 26.09 14.83
C VAL A 858 -16.48 24.68 15.06
N ASN A 859 -15.67 23.69 14.72
CA ASN A 859 -15.94 22.29 15.07
C ASN A 859 -15.32 22.01 16.43
N CYS A 860 -16.09 21.43 17.35
CA CYS A 860 -15.64 21.15 18.71
C CYS A 860 -15.99 19.72 19.10
N TYR A 861 -14.98 18.90 19.38
CA TYR A 861 -15.15 17.51 19.77
C TYR A 861 -14.47 17.26 21.10
N ALA A 862 -15.12 16.52 21.99
CA ALA A 862 -14.61 16.26 23.32
C ALA A 862 -14.97 14.86 23.83
N LEU A 863 -14.03 14.28 24.58
CA LEU A 863 -14.22 13.05 25.34
C LEU A 863 -13.80 13.29 26.80
N ALA A 864 -14.45 12.60 27.73
CA ALA A 864 -14.06 12.60 29.14
C ALA A 864 -13.96 11.17 29.67
N ALA A 865 -12.92 10.93 30.45
CA ALA A 865 -12.77 9.82 31.38
C ALA A 865 -12.86 10.36 32.83
N GLU A 866 -12.53 9.54 33.83
CA GLU A 866 -12.62 9.94 35.23
C GLU A 866 -11.52 10.92 35.61
N SER A 867 -10.28 10.64 35.20
CA SER A 867 -9.09 11.44 35.58
C SER A 867 -8.74 12.55 34.58
N ALA A 868 -9.22 12.46 33.34
CA ALA A 868 -8.90 13.40 32.28
C ALA A 868 -10.05 13.58 31.28
N ALA A 869 -10.08 14.75 30.64
CA ALA A 869 -10.88 14.98 29.43
C ALA A 869 -10.02 15.64 28.36
N ILE A 870 -10.39 15.43 27.10
CA ILE A 870 -9.79 16.11 25.94
C ILE A 870 -10.83 16.90 25.19
N VAL A 871 -10.41 18.03 24.63
CA VAL A 871 -11.21 18.82 23.69
C VAL A 871 -10.32 19.24 22.52
N TRP A 872 -10.86 19.18 21.32
CA TRP A 872 -10.25 19.75 20.11
C TRP A 872 -11.24 20.72 19.46
N ILE A 873 -10.75 21.91 19.13
CA ILE A 873 -11.53 23.02 18.57
C ILE A 873 -10.86 23.43 17.26
N GLN A 874 -11.56 23.30 16.14
CA GLN A 874 -11.09 23.67 14.81
C GLN A 874 -11.88 24.87 14.29
N ASN A 875 -11.21 25.85 13.70
CA ASN A 875 -11.83 26.80 12.80
C ASN A 875 -12.37 26.03 11.58
N ASN A 876 -13.67 26.04 11.33
CA ASN A 876 -14.28 25.21 10.29
C ASN A 876 -13.77 25.54 8.87
N ASP A 877 -13.34 26.78 8.65
CA ASP A 877 -12.72 27.20 7.38
C ASP A 877 -11.25 26.78 7.24
N SER A 878 -10.59 26.32 8.30
CA SER A 878 -9.20 25.86 8.26
C SER A 878 -9.10 24.43 7.73
N THR A 879 -9.34 24.27 6.43
CA THR A 879 -9.29 23.01 5.69
C THR A 879 -8.13 23.00 4.68
N TRP A 880 -7.70 21.81 4.24
CA TRP A 880 -6.67 21.68 3.21
C TRP A 880 -6.99 22.47 1.93
N VAL A 881 -8.24 22.43 1.44
CA VAL A 881 -8.69 23.15 0.24
C VAL A 881 -8.64 24.66 0.42
N ASN A 882 -9.15 25.15 1.54
CA ASN A 882 -9.23 26.59 1.76
C ASN A 882 -7.83 27.17 1.92
N HIS A 883 -6.90 26.46 2.57
CA HIS A 883 -5.51 26.91 2.64
C HIS A 883 -4.82 26.86 1.27
N ALA A 884 -5.12 25.87 0.43
CA ALA A 884 -4.54 25.77 -0.90
C ALA A 884 -5.08 26.83 -1.89
N ARG A 885 -6.36 27.22 -1.78
CA ARG A 885 -7.04 28.04 -2.79
C ARG A 885 -7.49 29.41 -2.31
N HIS A 886 -7.65 29.60 -1.00
CA HIS A 886 -8.36 30.73 -0.40
C HIS A 886 -7.73 31.19 0.92
N ALA A 887 -6.41 31.04 1.10
CA ALA A 887 -5.73 31.31 2.38
C ALA A 887 -6.01 32.72 2.93
N ASP A 888 -5.99 33.73 2.06
CA ASP A 888 -6.26 35.14 2.42
C ASP A 888 -7.70 35.39 2.92
N GLU A 889 -8.60 34.44 2.66
CA GLU A 889 -9.98 34.51 3.10
C GLU A 889 -10.24 33.78 4.43
N ILE A 890 -9.33 32.96 4.92
CA ILE A 890 -9.51 32.26 6.20
C ILE A 890 -9.44 33.27 7.33
N ARG A 891 -10.58 33.48 8.02
CA ARG A 891 -10.63 34.36 9.19
C ARG A 891 -10.43 33.54 10.46
N PRO A 892 -9.53 33.96 11.36
CA PRO A 892 -9.49 33.41 12.70
C PRO A 892 -10.84 33.60 13.39
N PHE A 893 -11.34 32.54 14.01
CA PHE A 893 -12.53 32.64 14.84
C PHE A 893 -12.17 33.44 16.10
N PRO A 894 -12.92 34.51 16.43
CA PRO A 894 -12.57 35.40 17.54
C PRO A 894 -12.64 34.67 18.89
N ALA A 895 -12.00 35.24 19.91
CA ALA A 895 -12.08 34.72 21.26
C ALA A 895 -13.54 34.58 21.70
N ALA A 896 -13.91 33.36 22.10
CA ALA A 896 -15.27 33.00 22.48
C ALA A 896 -15.26 31.97 23.61
N THR A 897 -16.44 31.68 24.13
CA THR A 897 -16.65 30.78 25.26
C THR A 897 -17.23 29.45 24.80
N TYR A 898 -16.72 28.36 25.35
CA TYR A 898 -17.15 26.99 25.06
C TYR A 898 -17.51 26.31 26.37
N THR A 899 -18.69 25.69 26.45
CA THR A 899 -19.14 25.05 27.70
C THR A 899 -19.27 23.55 27.52
N LEU A 900 -18.47 22.79 28.27
CA LEU A 900 -18.56 21.34 28.35
C LEU A 900 -19.59 20.95 29.41
N THR A 901 -20.36 19.92 29.13
CA THR A 901 -21.45 19.45 30.00
C THR A 901 -21.06 18.19 30.79
N ALA A 902 -21.78 17.95 31.88
CA ALA A 902 -21.61 16.79 32.77
C ALA A 902 -20.21 16.69 33.40
N PHE A 903 -19.65 17.83 33.85
CA PHE A 903 -18.42 17.86 34.64
C PHE A 903 -18.74 18.01 36.13
N PRO A 904 -18.30 17.10 37.01
CA PRO A 904 -18.50 17.25 38.45
C PRO A 904 -18.03 18.61 38.97
N ASP A 905 -18.78 19.22 39.88
CA ASP A 905 -18.39 20.50 40.46
C ASP A 905 -17.02 20.40 41.15
N GLY A 906 -16.18 21.42 40.94
CA GLY A 906 -14.82 21.44 41.47
C GLY A 906 -13.85 22.24 40.62
N GLU A 907 -12.59 22.29 41.05
CA GLU A 907 -11.51 22.93 40.30
C GLU A 907 -10.87 21.95 39.31
N TYR A 908 -10.49 22.48 38.14
CA TYR A 908 -9.84 21.75 37.08
C TYR A 908 -8.64 22.54 36.57
N GLU A 909 -7.56 21.83 36.23
CA GLU A 909 -6.47 22.36 35.43
C GLU A 909 -6.75 22.07 33.96
N VAL A 910 -6.72 23.11 33.13
CA VAL A 910 -6.80 23.03 31.68
C VAL A 910 -5.42 23.33 31.13
N THR A 911 -4.84 22.36 30.43
CA THR A 911 -3.59 22.52 29.68
C THR A 911 -3.94 22.65 28.20
N TRP A 912 -3.71 23.83 27.62
CA TRP A 912 -3.91 24.09 26.20
C TRP A 912 -2.69 23.66 25.38
N TRP A 913 -2.93 23.20 24.16
CA TRP A 913 -1.93 22.61 23.27
C TRP A 913 -1.97 23.26 21.88
N GLU A 914 -0.77 23.44 21.34
CA GLU A 914 -0.50 23.72 19.93
C GLU A 914 -0.46 22.38 19.19
N THR A 915 -1.36 22.21 18.22
CA THR A 915 -1.68 20.91 17.63
C THR A 915 -0.72 20.50 16.51
N TRP A 916 0.09 21.40 15.96
CA TRP A 916 1.03 21.09 14.88
C TRP A 916 2.33 20.48 15.39
N GLN A 917 2.81 20.92 16.55
CA GLN A 917 4.02 20.42 17.19
C GLN A 917 3.73 19.52 18.39
N GLY A 918 2.49 19.50 18.86
CA GLY A 918 2.08 18.83 20.10
C GLY A 918 2.84 19.42 21.27
N ALA A 919 2.79 20.76 21.40
CA ALA A 919 3.47 21.50 22.45
C ALA A 919 2.45 22.15 23.38
N GLU A 920 2.76 22.19 24.67
CA GLU A 920 1.96 22.92 25.64
C GLU A 920 2.03 24.42 25.38
N LEU A 921 0.87 25.08 25.28
CA LEU A 921 0.75 26.52 25.10
C LEU A 921 0.68 27.26 26.43
N ARG A 922 -0.24 26.85 27.30
CA ARG A 922 -0.51 27.47 28.60
C ARG A 922 -1.34 26.55 29.48
N ARG A 923 -1.27 26.78 30.80
CA ARG A 923 -2.16 26.17 31.79
C ARG A 923 -3.03 27.23 32.44
N GLU A 924 -4.25 26.85 32.78
CA GLU A 924 -5.14 27.68 33.59
C GLU A 924 -5.97 26.83 34.54
N ARG A 925 -6.45 27.45 35.61
CA ARG A 925 -7.43 26.86 36.51
C ARG A 925 -8.81 27.37 36.17
N VAL A 926 -9.75 26.45 36.03
CA VAL A 926 -11.17 26.74 35.80
C VAL A 926 -11.99 25.98 36.82
N LYS A 927 -13.22 26.44 37.06
CA LYS A 927 -14.14 25.81 38.01
C LYS A 927 -15.37 25.32 37.26
N ALA A 928 -15.74 24.06 37.47
CA ALA A 928 -17.04 23.55 37.06
C ALA A 928 -18.10 23.92 38.13
N VAL A 929 -19.25 24.42 37.68
CA VAL A 929 -20.39 24.78 38.53
C VAL A 929 -21.66 24.25 37.85
N ASP A 930 -22.54 23.62 38.63
CA ASP A 930 -23.80 23.03 38.15
C ASP A 930 -23.61 22.05 36.97
N GLY A 931 -22.52 21.28 37.01
CA GLY A 931 -22.22 20.33 35.93
C GLY A 931 -21.59 20.93 34.67
N LEU A 932 -21.28 22.23 34.66
CA LEU A 932 -20.82 22.96 33.47
C LEU A 932 -19.37 23.45 33.65
N LEU A 933 -18.51 23.13 32.69
CA LEU A 933 -17.12 23.60 32.65
C LEU A 933 -16.93 24.56 31.47
N THR A 934 -16.59 25.81 31.76
CA THR A 934 -16.45 26.87 30.76
C THR A 934 -14.98 27.09 30.38
N LEU A 935 -14.69 27.06 29.08
CA LEU A 935 -13.37 27.20 28.49
C LEU A 935 -13.26 28.45 27.61
N GLN A 936 -12.08 29.05 27.57
CA GLN A 936 -11.75 30.22 26.74
C GLN A 936 -10.42 29.98 26.00
N PRO A 937 -10.42 29.31 24.83
CA PRO A 937 -9.20 29.01 24.07
C PRO A 937 -8.47 30.27 23.56
N GLY A 938 -9.14 31.42 23.52
CA GLY A 938 -8.68 32.61 22.82
C GLY A 938 -9.08 32.56 21.34
N ILE A 939 -8.33 33.26 20.49
CA ILE A 939 -8.58 33.28 19.04
C ILE A 939 -8.20 31.91 18.45
N VAL A 940 -9.08 31.32 17.64
CA VAL A 940 -8.84 30.04 16.95
C VAL A 940 -8.54 30.31 15.47
N ALA A 941 -7.26 30.42 15.13
CA ALA A 941 -6.83 30.67 13.75
C ALA A 941 -6.99 29.44 12.85
N THR A 942 -6.42 28.32 13.27
CA THR A 942 -6.60 27.01 12.62
C THR A 942 -7.37 26.07 13.54
N ASP A 943 -6.80 25.76 14.69
CA ASP A 943 -7.32 24.82 15.66
C ASP A 943 -6.50 24.86 16.95
N THR A 944 -7.01 24.27 18.02
CA THR A 944 -6.31 24.08 19.30
C THR A 944 -6.89 22.87 20.03
N ALA A 945 -6.12 22.29 20.95
CA ALA A 945 -6.58 21.21 21.82
C ALA A 945 -6.36 21.55 23.29
N ALA A 946 -7.11 20.91 24.18
CA ALA A 946 -6.86 20.99 25.61
C ALA A 946 -6.98 19.62 26.28
N VAL A 947 -6.16 19.41 27.32
CA VAL A 947 -6.28 18.34 28.30
C VAL A 947 -6.77 18.95 29.61
N ILE A 948 -7.82 18.37 30.17
CA ILE A 948 -8.49 18.88 31.36
C ILE A 948 -8.34 17.81 32.46
N ARG A 949 -7.82 18.18 33.62
CA ARG A 949 -7.68 17.27 34.77
C ARG A 949 -8.29 17.89 36.02
N ARG A 950 -9.02 17.10 36.80
CA ARG A 950 -9.60 17.56 38.07
C ARG A 950 -8.50 17.77 39.10
N LEU A 951 -8.52 18.91 39.78
CA LEU A 951 -7.66 19.18 40.92
C LEU A 951 -8.26 18.51 42.16
N LYS A 952 -7.41 17.84 42.94
CA LYS A 952 -7.81 17.18 44.19
C LYS A 952 -8.01 18.17 45.32
#